data_AF-A0A7S4M4Z6-F1
#
_entry.id   AF-A0A7S4M4Z6-F1
#
_cell.length_a   1.000
_cell.length_b   1.000
_cell.length_c   1.000
_cell.angle_alpha   90.00
_cell.angle_beta   90.00
_cell.angle_gamma   90.00
#
_symmetry.space_group_name_H-M   'P 1'
#
loop_
_entity.id
_entity.type
_entity.pdbx_description
1 polymer ?
#
loop_
_entity_poly.entity_id
_entity_poly.type
_entity_poly.pdbx_seq_one_letter_code
_entity_poly.pdbx_strand_id
1 'polypeptide(L)'
;SLCMQAYNSSRFLQHVDAALVRIKTILDNTRAPRVASDVSHGYDDKYGLAEFLTNTSLAALLNTLETIGSDAKKIQKMKTWSDSKRSVSLRLQSTEKCSFNRKEEKKVESASQNVTEIKSIIGKATITDKVITTVRDYFWDFEVSYQLVAFPGNTPDDNIVLLSRTGTYEIKTSSDATPKPKTRVVDDFDLNISWMLDNLNNDLQTNFHIDRKVKSCHTPRRNDDIEKAFRFFESWVDWAGRVRAYFTQQLFTIPTKHGLDLKVATGTNLFVPVVPLLEKTSEEEDSSLVLPVGDINQFLDEQKASLASKNANVAKAFPDTGLITKVEGGIQIALEHAMEIALYFADGLNFIEDMLRSQLISAIGKEVGSKDFAEYMVFHNRKLFRDLYQPQQFCYAVRRPDHYPEGVVSITCEDNAIYTTSRRLEGGAGMRFAIDAATDICAHGEQYVHTWVNHCFSNEQLAPLKLQARARQFSSYIIVIGTVISADEFNPEHAVVVANKDDVLIPLLLEQIPTPKAFRDAIESLSPEQQDFAKAFRQMQLDSTLFGICVIQIKPQLERLLNLPEDSLTKEIQLTQNLMELFVEYQIPSDLLSYEGSEHLPRDNKVDYVKKQVSIMQNMIQSAKEKEVAAAKQEAQYSVSSFGMIPPPAPYASSVCYGAPPPPPSCYSAPQAFGAFGGGGPPPPPPGASAPPPAPGGCAPPPPAPVSSTPAPPPPAPVS
;
A
#
# COMPACT_ATOMS: atom_id res chain seq x y z
N SER A 1 -16.48 -4.00 -2.64
CA SER A 1 -17.42 -2.94 -2.25
C SER A 1 -17.10 -1.66 -3.01
N LEU A 2 -18.07 -1.13 -3.76
CA LEU A 2 -17.98 0.20 -4.39
C LEU A 2 -17.68 1.32 -3.37
N CYS A 3 -17.98 1.08 -2.09
CA CYS A 3 -17.72 1.97 -0.97
C CYS A 3 -16.24 1.96 -0.51
N MET A 4 -15.43 0.98 -0.93
CA MET A 4 -14.05 0.80 -0.45
C MET A 4 -12.96 1.36 -1.37
N GLN A 5 -13.28 1.79 -2.60
CA GLN A 5 -12.30 2.56 -3.37
C GLN A 5 -12.26 3.97 -2.81
N ALA A 6 -11.12 4.36 -2.24
CA ALA A 6 -10.89 5.73 -1.81
C ALA A 6 -11.14 6.65 -3.00
N TYR A 7 -12.18 7.49 -2.88
CA TYR A 7 -12.52 8.46 -3.90
C TYR A 7 -11.28 9.29 -4.26
N ASN A 8 -10.93 9.30 -5.55
CA ASN A 8 -9.80 10.07 -6.06
C ASN A 8 -10.34 11.14 -7.01
N SER A 9 -10.47 12.36 -6.49
CA SER A 9 -11.01 13.50 -7.22
C SER A 9 -10.26 13.79 -8.52
N SER A 10 -8.93 13.71 -8.50
CA SER A 10 -8.09 13.97 -9.67
C SER A 10 -8.33 12.96 -10.80
N ARG A 11 -8.40 11.66 -10.47
CA ARG A 11 -8.71 10.61 -11.45
C ARG A 11 -10.10 10.80 -12.04
N PHE A 12 -11.09 11.08 -11.19
CA PHE A 12 -12.47 11.27 -11.64
C PHE A 12 -12.60 12.49 -12.57
N LEU A 13 -11.99 13.63 -12.22
CA LEU A 13 -12.01 14.83 -13.05
C LEU A 13 -11.37 14.62 -14.43
N GLN A 14 -10.25 13.89 -14.51
CA GLN A 14 -9.63 13.55 -15.81
C GLN A 14 -10.59 12.77 -16.72
N HIS A 15 -11.40 11.87 -16.14
CA HIS A 15 -12.41 11.13 -16.89
C HIS A 15 -13.59 12.03 -17.30
N VAL A 16 -14.05 12.92 -16.42
CA VAL A 16 -15.09 13.90 -16.75
C VAL A 16 -14.63 14.82 -17.88
N ASP A 17 -13.37 15.26 -17.89
CA ASP A 17 -12.80 16.06 -18.97
C ASP A 17 -12.80 15.33 -20.31
N ALA A 18 -12.45 14.03 -20.31
CA ALA A 18 -12.52 13.20 -21.52
C ALA A 18 -13.98 13.04 -22.02
N ALA A 19 -14.93 12.85 -21.10
CA ALA A 19 -16.35 12.77 -21.44
C ALA A 19 -16.88 14.12 -21.97
N LEU A 20 -16.43 15.25 -21.41
CA LEU A 20 -16.79 16.59 -21.83
C LEU A 20 -16.39 16.89 -23.29
N VAL A 21 -15.23 16.38 -23.74
CA VAL A 21 -14.82 16.48 -25.15
C VAL A 21 -15.85 15.79 -26.06
N ARG A 22 -16.35 14.62 -25.67
CA ARG A 22 -17.37 13.90 -26.43
C ARG A 22 -18.73 14.63 -26.36
N ILE A 23 -19.13 15.09 -25.19
CA ILE A 23 -20.40 15.79 -24.98
C ILE A 23 -20.51 17.06 -25.81
N LYS A 24 -19.42 17.84 -25.95
CA LYS A 24 -19.37 19.01 -26.84
C LYS A 24 -19.58 18.67 -28.32
N THR A 25 -19.36 17.41 -28.74
CA THR A 25 -19.67 16.96 -30.10
C THR A 25 -21.10 16.47 -30.27
N ILE A 26 -21.76 16.10 -29.17
CA ILE A 26 -23.15 15.61 -29.14
C ILE A 26 -24.12 16.79 -29.06
N LEU A 27 -23.84 17.72 -28.15
CA LEU A 27 -24.66 18.92 -27.93
C LEU A 27 -24.35 19.99 -28.99
N ASP A 28 -25.32 20.87 -29.24
CA ASP A 28 -25.15 22.00 -30.15
C ASP A 28 -23.95 22.89 -29.76
N ASN A 29 -23.18 23.36 -30.75
CA ASN A 29 -21.98 24.19 -30.56
C ASN A 29 -22.22 25.51 -29.80
N THR A 30 -23.49 25.91 -29.62
CA THR A 30 -23.90 27.09 -28.86
C THR A 30 -23.99 26.85 -27.35
N ARG A 31 -23.90 25.59 -26.92
CA ARG A 31 -24.00 25.17 -25.52
C ARG A 31 -22.63 24.99 -24.88
N ALA A 32 -22.57 25.24 -23.57
CA ALA A 32 -21.32 25.25 -22.83
C ALA A 32 -21.47 24.60 -21.43
N PRO A 33 -21.83 23.31 -21.34
CA PRO A 33 -21.84 22.60 -20.07
C PRO A 33 -20.44 22.54 -19.47
N ARG A 34 -20.37 22.70 -18.14
CA ARG A 34 -19.13 22.68 -17.36
C ARG A 34 -19.28 21.77 -16.15
N VAL A 35 -18.15 21.35 -15.59
CA VAL A 35 -18.13 20.61 -14.33
C VAL A 35 -18.79 21.46 -13.24
N ALA A 36 -19.61 20.84 -12.39
CA ALA A 36 -20.40 21.57 -11.40
C ALA A 36 -19.55 22.46 -10.45
N SER A 37 -18.30 22.09 -10.16
CA SER A 37 -17.37 22.89 -9.35
C SER A 37 -17.05 24.27 -9.95
N ASP A 38 -17.13 24.39 -11.27
CA ASP A 38 -16.70 25.58 -12.03
C ASP A 38 -17.87 26.52 -12.36
N VAL A 39 -19.10 26.13 -11.95
CA VAL A 39 -20.32 26.87 -12.17
C VAL A 39 -20.81 27.41 -10.84
N SER A 40 -21.19 28.68 -10.77
CA SER A 40 -21.88 29.21 -9.59
C SER A 40 -23.30 28.62 -9.53
N HIS A 41 -23.58 27.89 -8.45
CA HIS A 41 -24.83 27.15 -8.22
C HIS A 41 -25.23 27.20 -6.73
N GLY A 42 -26.52 26.99 -6.45
CA GLY A 42 -27.08 26.94 -5.10
C GLY A 42 -26.94 25.57 -4.44
N TYR A 43 -27.42 25.47 -3.19
CA TYR A 43 -27.41 24.18 -2.47
C TYR A 43 -28.43 23.19 -3.08
N ASP A 44 -29.60 23.68 -3.50
CA ASP A 44 -30.66 22.85 -4.08
C ASP A 44 -30.29 22.23 -5.43
N ASP A 45 -29.45 22.92 -6.22
CA ASP A 45 -28.93 22.40 -7.49
C ASP A 45 -28.10 21.12 -7.29
N LYS A 46 -27.47 20.95 -6.12
CA LYS A 46 -26.65 19.76 -5.82
C LYS A 46 -27.51 18.51 -5.63
N TYR A 47 -28.71 18.67 -5.07
CA TYR A 47 -29.69 17.59 -5.02
C TYR A 47 -30.22 17.27 -6.42
N GLY A 48 -30.51 18.30 -7.23
CA GLY A 48 -30.88 18.11 -8.63
C GLY A 48 -29.80 17.37 -9.42
N LEU A 49 -28.53 17.69 -9.17
CA LEU A 49 -27.39 16.99 -9.76
C LEU A 49 -27.27 15.53 -9.28
N ALA A 50 -27.50 15.26 -7.99
CA ALA A 50 -27.50 13.89 -7.46
C ALA A 50 -28.64 13.04 -8.06
N GLU A 51 -29.84 13.62 -8.19
CA GLU A 51 -30.99 13.00 -8.86
C GLU A 51 -30.69 12.75 -10.34
N PHE A 52 -30.10 13.73 -11.03
CA PHE A 52 -29.67 13.64 -12.42
C PHE A 52 -28.68 12.50 -12.65
N LEU A 53 -27.64 12.41 -11.82
CA LEU A 53 -26.64 11.34 -11.90
C LEU A 53 -27.31 9.98 -11.68
N THR A 54 -28.16 9.85 -10.67
CA THR A 54 -28.86 8.59 -10.37
C THR A 54 -29.77 8.16 -11.52
N ASN A 55 -30.59 9.07 -12.04
CA ASN A 55 -31.50 8.80 -13.16
C ASN A 55 -30.75 8.43 -14.44
N THR A 56 -29.65 9.11 -14.73
CA THR A 56 -28.80 8.85 -15.89
C THR A 56 -28.11 7.49 -15.77
N SER A 57 -27.60 7.14 -14.58
CA SER A 57 -27.01 5.83 -14.32
C SER A 57 -28.01 4.69 -14.48
N LEU A 58 -29.24 4.85 -13.98
CA LEU A 58 -30.30 3.84 -14.15
C LEU A 58 -30.70 3.66 -15.62
N ALA A 59 -30.84 4.75 -16.36
CA ALA A 59 -31.16 4.68 -17.79
C ALA A 59 -30.00 4.05 -18.59
N ALA A 60 -28.76 4.36 -18.22
CA ALA A 60 -27.58 3.75 -18.82
C ALA A 60 -27.48 2.23 -18.53
N LEU A 61 -27.91 1.77 -17.36
CA LEU A 61 -28.05 0.34 -17.05
C LEU A 61 -29.12 -0.34 -17.91
N LEU A 62 -30.27 0.32 -18.15
CA LEU A 62 -31.27 -0.22 -19.07
C LEU A 62 -30.70 -0.44 -20.47
N ASN A 63 -29.90 0.50 -20.99
CA ASN A 63 -29.21 0.35 -22.27
C ASN A 63 -28.24 -0.86 -22.29
N THR A 64 -27.58 -1.14 -21.15
CA THR A 64 -26.74 -2.36 -21.04
C THR A 64 -27.59 -3.63 -21.06
N LEU A 65 -28.77 -3.64 -20.46
CA LEU A 65 -29.70 -4.79 -20.53
C LEU A 65 -30.27 -5.01 -21.93
N GLU A 66 -30.55 -3.94 -22.68
CA GLU A 66 -30.93 -4.05 -24.09
C GLU A 66 -29.85 -4.76 -24.91
N THR A 67 -28.57 -4.50 -24.61
CA THR A 67 -27.43 -5.18 -25.25
C THR A 67 -27.39 -6.68 -24.95
N ILE A 68 -27.95 -7.12 -23.81
CA ILE A 68 -28.02 -8.54 -23.40
C ILE A 68 -29.40 -9.13 -23.75
N GLY A 69 -30.11 -8.58 -24.74
CA GLY A 69 -31.32 -9.16 -25.30
C GLY A 69 -32.62 -8.79 -24.59
N SER A 70 -32.59 -7.79 -23.70
CA SER A 70 -33.82 -7.15 -23.23
C SER A 70 -34.42 -6.25 -24.33
N ASP A 71 -35.73 -6.07 -24.30
CA ASP A 71 -36.45 -5.14 -25.18
C ASP A 71 -37.51 -4.39 -24.37
N ALA A 72 -38.08 -3.33 -24.95
CA ALA A 72 -39.09 -2.51 -24.27
C ALA A 72 -40.30 -3.33 -23.80
N LYS A 73 -40.71 -4.39 -24.52
CA LYS A 73 -41.84 -5.25 -24.14
C LYS A 73 -41.48 -6.13 -22.94
N LYS A 74 -40.26 -6.69 -22.91
CA LYS A 74 -39.74 -7.47 -21.79
C LYS A 74 -39.60 -6.61 -20.55
N ILE A 75 -39.04 -5.40 -20.66
CA ILE A 75 -38.94 -4.45 -19.54
C ILE A 75 -40.32 -4.05 -19.04
N GLN A 76 -41.28 -3.77 -19.93
CA GLN A 76 -42.67 -3.50 -19.54
C GLN A 76 -43.27 -4.67 -18.75
N LYS A 77 -43.07 -5.91 -19.21
CA LYS A 77 -43.56 -7.10 -18.49
C LYS A 77 -42.91 -7.22 -17.10
N MET A 78 -41.59 -7.02 -17.00
CA MET A 78 -40.90 -6.98 -15.71
C MET A 78 -41.44 -5.88 -14.79
N LYS A 79 -41.74 -4.70 -15.34
CA LYS A 79 -42.35 -3.59 -14.60
C LYS A 79 -43.73 -3.97 -14.06
N THR A 80 -44.59 -4.61 -14.86
CA THR A 80 -45.92 -5.05 -14.38
C THR A 80 -45.84 -6.03 -13.21
N TRP A 81 -44.77 -6.84 -13.14
CA TRP A 81 -44.52 -7.71 -11.99
C TRP A 81 -44.12 -6.91 -10.74
N SER A 82 -43.25 -5.92 -10.88
CA SER A 82 -42.86 -5.00 -9.80
C SER A 82 -44.04 -4.19 -9.28
N ASP A 83 -44.87 -3.64 -10.18
CA ASP A 83 -46.08 -2.89 -9.85
C ASP A 83 -47.08 -3.76 -9.06
N SER A 84 -47.10 -5.07 -9.35
CA SER A 84 -47.87 -6.08 -8.61
C SER A 84 -47.26 -6.48 -7.26
N LYS A 85 -46.25 -5.74 -6.77
CA LYS A 85 -45.50 -5.96 -5.53
C LYS A 85 -44.80 -7.32 -5.46
N ARG A 86 -44.46 -7.89 -6.61
CA ARG A 86 -43.61 -9.08 -6.69
C ARG A 86 -42.17 -8.62 -6.91
N SER A 87 -41.23 -9.21 -6.17
CA SER A 87 -39.81 -8.98 -6.45
C SER A 87 -39.46 -9.47 -7.85
N VAL A 88 -38.62 -8.77 -8.59
CA VAL A 88 -38.13 -9.21 -9.90
C VAL A 88 -36.64 -9.45 -9.81
N SER A 89 -36.21 -10.63 -10.25
CA SER A 89 -34.80 -11.04 -10.20
C SER A 89 -34.30 -11.46 -11.58
N LEU A 90 -33.05 -11.08 -11.89
CA LEU A 90 -32.27 -11.61 -13.00
C LEU A 90 -31.49 -12.84 -12.53
N ARG A 91 -31.46 -13.89 -13.34
CA ARG A 91 -30.71 -15.13 -13.06
C ARG A 91 -29.91 -15.57 -14.27
N LEU A 92 -28.62 -15.80 -14.08
CA LEU A 92 -27.85 -16.65 -14.99
C LEU A 92 -27.89 -18.08 -14.47
N GLN A 93 -28.47 -18.97 -15.27
CA GLN A 93 -28.47 -20.42 -15.03
C GLN A 93 -27.63 -21.09 -16.12
N SER A 94 -26.80 -22.08 -15.74
CA SER A 94 -25.93 -22.79 -16.69
C SER A 94 -25.81 -24.27 -16.36
N THR A 95 -25.82 -25.11 -17.41
CA THR A 95 -25.62 -26.56 -17.32
C THR A 95 -24.50 -26.97 -18.27
N GLU A 96 -23.52 -27.68 -17.74
CA GLU A 96 -22.36 -28.21 -18.43
C GLU A 96 -22.50 -29.73 -18.56
N LYS A 97 -22.26 -30.28 -19.74
CA LYS A 97 -22.28 -31.73 -20.02
C LYS A 97 -21.00 -32.14 -20.71
N CYS A 98 -20.45 -33.29 -20.30
CA CYS A 98 -19.26 -33.88 -20.90
C CYS A 98 -19.53 -35.34 -21.24
N SER A 99 -19.43 -35.70 -22.51
CA SER A 99 -19.62 -37.06 -23.00
C SER A 99 -18.42 -37.55 -23.81
N PHE A 100 -18.10 -38.84 -23.68
CA PHE A 100 -17.06 -39.46 -24.50
C PHE A 100 -17.50 -39.49 -25.98
N ASN A 101 -16.61 -39.06 -26.88
CA ASN A 101 -16.86 -39.06 -28.32
C ASN A 101 -16.11 -40.22 -29.00
N ARG A 102 -14.77 -40.17 -29.04
CA ARG A 102 -13.94 -41.16 -29.75
C ARG A 102 -12.53 -41.33 -29.18
N LYS A 103 -11.84 -42.40 -29.58
CA LYS A 103 -10.44 -42.71 -29.26
C LYS A 103 -9.64 -42.86 -30.55
N GLU A 104 -8.50 -42.17 -30.66
CA GLU A 104 -7.56 -42.28 -31.78
C GLU A 104 -6.20 -42.78 -31.29
N GLU A 105 -5.57 -43.66 -32.06
CA GLU A 105 -4.23 -44.17 -31.76
C GLU A 105 -3.25 -43.70 -32.85
N LYS A 106 -2.25 -42.89 -32.46
CA LYS A 106 -1.20 -42.40 -33.36
C LYS A 106 0.13 -43.03 -32.98
N LYS A 107 0.78 -43.69 -33.94
CA LYS A 107 2.15 -44.18 -33.78
C LYS A 107 3.10 -43.00 -34.00
N VAL A 108 3.89 -42.67 -32.98
CA VAL A 108 4.93 -41.63 -33.06
C VAL A 108 6.29 -42.33 -32.93
N GLU A 109 7.13 -42.21 -33.95
CA GLU A 109 8.50 -42.74 -33.93
C GLU A 109 9.36 -41.88 -32.99
N SER A 110 10.09 -42.50 -32.05
CA SER A 110 11.01 -41.76 -31.17
C SER A 110 12.18 -41.15 -31.95
N ALA A 111 12.63 -39.96 -31.58
CA ALA A 111 13.78 -39.30 -32.22
C ALA A 111 15.13 -40.03 -31.98
N SER A 112 15.22 -40.92 -31.00
CA SER A 112 16.41 -41.71 -30.68
C SER A 112 16.39 -43.09 -31.36
N GLN A 113 17.40 -43.37 -32.19
CA GLN A 113 17.66 -44.70 -32.78
C GLN A 113 18.68 -45.45 -31.91
N ASN A 114 18.38 -46.67 -31.48
CA ASN A 114 19.39 -47.55 -30.91
C ASN A 114 19.94 -48.44 -32.04
N VAL A 115 21.20 -48.21 -32.39
CA VAL A 115 21.92 -49.03 -33.38
C VAL A 115 22.77 -50.04 -32.60
N THR A 116 22.52 -51.33 -32.81
CA THR A 116 23.34 -52.40 -32.22
C THR A 116 24.10 -53.10 -33.34
N GLU A 117 25.43 -52.94 -33.37
CA GLU A 117 26.31 -53.65 -34.30
C GLU A 117 26.64 -55.06 -33.77
N ILE A 118 26.30 -56.10 -34.53
CA ILE A 118 26.78 -57.47 -34.25
C ILE A 118 27.83 -57.83 -35.31
N LYS A 119 29.07 -58.08 -34.88
CA LYS A 119 30.13 -58.58 -35.77
C LYS A 119 30.03 -60.11 -35.91
N SER A 120 29.76 -60.59 -37.12
CA SER A 120 29.91 -62.00 -37.50
C SER A 120 30.89 -62.14 -38.68
N ILE A 121 31.52 -63.30 -38.80
CA ILE A 121 32.73 -63.60 -39.60
C ILE A 121 32.49 -63.57 -41.13
N ILE A 122 31.25 -63.29 -41.59
CA ILE A 122 30.92 -63.09 -43.01
C ILE A 122 29.98 -61.87 -43.12
N GLY A 123 30.56 -60.67 -43.20
CA GLY A 123 29.84 -59.41 -43.49
C GLY A 123 29.30 -58.65 -42.28
N LYS A 124 29.46 -57.31 -42.30
CA LYS A 124 28.86 -56.39 -41.31
C LYS A 124 27.34 -56.34 -41.51
N ALA A 125 26.56 -56.64 -40.47
CA ALA A 125 25.12 -56.41 -40.46
C ALA A 125 24.76 -55.41 -39.35
N THR A 126 24.16 -54.29 -39.74
CA THR A 126 23.71 -53.22 -38.83
C THR A 126 22.23 -53.46 -38.51
N ILE A 127 21.88 -53.64 -37.24
CA ILE A 127 20.46 -53.73 -36.81
C ILE A 127 20.07 -52.38 -36.20
N THR A 128 19.05 -51.75 -36.78
CA THR A 128 18.53 -50.44 -36.33
C THR A 128 17.20 -50.68 -35.61
N ASP A 129 17.19 -50.59 -34.28
CA ASP A 129 15.96 -50.68 -33.50
C ASP A 129 15.37 -49.27 -33.31
N LYS A 130 14.17 -49.06 -33.85
CA LYS A 130 13.36 -47.85 -33.65
C LYS A 130 12.27 -48.13 -32.62
N VAL A 131 12.25 -47.38 -31.52
CA VAL A 131 11.18 -47.46 -30.53
C VAL A 131 9.97 -46.68 -31.05
N ILE A 132 8.91 -47.40 -31.41
CA ILE A 132 7.62 -46.80 -31.82
C ILE A 132 6.77 -46.63 -30.56
N THR A 133 6.48 -45.39 -30.18
CA THR A 133 5.58 -45.10 -29.06
C THR A 133 4.17 -44.86 -29.60
N THR A 134 3.21 -45.71 -29.23
CA THR A 134 1.79 -45.50 -29.55
C THR A 134 1.21 -44.49 -28.58
N VAL A 135 0.88 -43.29 -29.07
CA VAL A 135 0.16 -42.25 -28.32
C VAL A 135 -1.34 -42.46 -28.52
N ARG A 136 -2.09 -42.50 -27.42
CA ARG A 136 -3.56 -42.61 -27.44
C ARG A 136 -4.16 -41.27 -27.08
N ASP A 137 -4.99 -40.76 -27.98
CA ASP A 137 -5.73 -39.52 -27.81
C ASP A 137 -7.23 -39.85 -27.63
N TYR A 138 -7.84 -39.29 -26.60
CA TYR A 138 -9.26 -39.44 -26.27
C TYR A 138 -9.96 -38.10 -26.52
N PHE A 139 -11.10 -38.13 -27.21
CA PHE A 139 -11.89 -36.95 -27.55
C PHE A 139 -13.22 -36.98 -26.82
N TRP A 140 -13.58 -35.85 -26.22
CA TRP A 140 -14.77 -35.67 -25.39
C TRP A 140 -15.57 -34.48 -25.91
N ASP A 141 -16.88 -34.67 -26.08
CA ASP A 141 -17.80 -33.58 -26.42
C ASP A 141 -18.19 -32.85 -25.14
N PHE A 142 -17.86 -31.56 -25.09
CA PHE A 142 -18.24 -30.67 -24.01
C PHE A 142 -19.31 -29.68 -24.49
N GLU A 143 -20.46 -29.70 -23.85
CA GLU A 143 -21.63 -28.86 -24.15
C GLU A 143 -21.93 -27.96 -22.94
N VAL A 144 -22.17 -26.68 -23.20
CA VAL A 144 -22.63 -25.72 -22.19
C VAL A 144 -23.89 -25.06 -22.68
N SER A 145 -24.96 -25.18 -21.90
CA SER A 145 -26.23 -24.51 -22.14
C SER A 145 -26.48 -23.51 -21.00
N TYR A 146 -26.51 -22.23 -21.33
CA TYR A 146 -26.80 -21.18 -20.35
C TYR A 146 -27.95 -20.29 -20.80
N GLN A 147 -28.65 -19.72 -19.83
CA GLN A 147 -29.74 -18.79 -20.05
C GLN A 147 -29.68 -17.66 -19.03
N LEU A 148 -29.86 -16.43 -19.50
CA LEU A 148 -30.14 -15.27 -18.68
C LEU A 148 -31.64 -15.03 -18.69
N VAL A 149 -32.27 -15.12 -17.53
CA VAL A 149 -33.73 -15.02 -17.38
C VAL A 149 -34.10 -13.97 -16.35
N ALA A 150 -35.28 -13.38 -16.51
CA ALA A 150 -35.93 -12.55 -15.50
C ALA A 150 -37.18 -13.26 -14.98
N PHE A 151 -37.38 -13.32 -13.66
CA PHE A 151 -38.53 -14.01 -13.07
C PHE A 151 -39.13 -13.23 -11.89
N PRO A 152 -40.44 -13.40 -11.62
CA PRO A 152 -41.12 -12.74 -10.51
C PRO A 152 -41.14 -13.62 -9.25
N GLY A 153 -41.05 -12.98 -8.09
CA GLY A 153 -41.13 -13.58 -6.76
C GLY A 153 -40.17 -14.76 -6.59
N ASN A 154 -40.71 -15.86 -6.07
CA ASN A 154 -40.02 -17.14 -5.92
C ASN A 154 -40.48 -18.16 -6.97
N THR A 155 -41.01 -17.70 -8.11
CA THR A 155 -41.53 -18.58 -9.18
C THR A 155 -40.61 -18.50 -10.40
N PRO A 156 -39.47 -19.21 -10.42
CA PRO A 156 -38.53 -19.19 -11.54
C PRO A 156 -39.10 -19.82 -12.82
N ASP A 157 -40.21 -20.56 -12.74
CA ASP A 157 -40.86 -21.17 -13.90
C ASP A 157 -41.61 -20.17 -14.78
N ASP A 158 -42.13 -19.06 -14.20
CA ASP A 158 -42.79 -17.98 -14.94
C ASP A 158 -41.77 -16.92 -15.38
N ASN A 159 -40.76 -17.35 -16.13
CA ASN A 159 -39.64 -16.49 -16.52
C ASN A 159 -39.78 -15.88 -17.93
N ILE A 160 -38.99 -14.84 -18.16
CA ILE A 160 -38.71 -14.26 -19.46
C ILE A 160 -37.25 -14.54 -19.79
N VAL A 161 -37.00 -15.20 -20.92
CA VAL A 161 -35.64 -15.41 -21.42
C VAL A 161 -35.14 -14.12 -22.09
N LEU A 162 -34.09 -13.54 -21.52
CA LEU A 162 -33.39 -12.39 -22.09
C LEU A 162 -32.44 -12.86 -23.18
N LEU A 163 -31.61 -13.85 -22.85
CA LEU A 163 -30.62 -14.44 -23.73
C LEU A 163 -30.47 -15.93 -23.40
N SER A 164 -30.32 -16.77 -24.42
CA SER A 164 -30.00 -18.18 -24.24
C SER A 164 -29.05 -18.66 -25.32
N ARG A 165 -28.16 -19.58 -24.97
CA ARG A 165 -27.25 -20.19 -25.93
C ARG A 165 -26.75 -21.55 -25.47
N THR A 166 -26.48 -22.41 -26.46
CA THR A 166 -25.75 -23.66 -26.27
C THR A 166 -24.46 -23.61 -27.07
N GLY A 167 -23.32 -23.74 -26.40
CA GLY A 167 -22.00 -23.81 -27.00
C GLY A 167 -21.41 -25.22 -26.86
N THR A 168 -20.65 -25.65 -27.86
CA THR A 168 -19.98 -26.96 -27.85
C THR A 168 -18.48 -26.82 -28.14
N TYR A 169 -17.68 -27.72 -27.56
CA TYR A 169 -16.24 -27.80 -27.78
C TYR A 169 -15.74 -29.24 -27.62
N GLU A 170 -14.79 -29.64 -28.46
CA GLU A 170 -14.17 -30.96 -28.36
C GLU A 170 -12.89 -30.89 -27.51
N ILE A 171 -12.88 -31.59 -26.38
CA ILE A 171 -11.73 -31.67 -25.48
C ILE A 171 -10.90 -32.89 -25.86
N LYS A 172 -9.59 -32.70 -26.03
CA LYS A 172 -8.61 -33.76 -26.29
C LYS A 172 -7.77 -34.07 -25.05
N THR A 173 -7.74 -35.33 -24.61
CA THR A 173 -6.91 -35.81 -23.49
C THR A 173 -6.02 -36.98 -23.90
N SER A 174 -4.90 -37.18 -23.20
CA SER A 174 -3.99 -38.32 -23.40
C SER A 174 -4.32 -39.53 -22.53
N SER A 175 -5.35 -39.42 -21.68
CA SER A 175 -5.84 -40.48 -20.80
C SER A 175 -7.35 -40.67 -20.98
N ASP A 176 -7.82 -41.88 -20.67
CA ASP A 176 -9.23 -42.28 -20.65
C ASP A 176 -9.99 -41.70 -19.43
N ALA A 177 -9.34 -40.84 -18.65
CA ALA A 177 -9.98 -40.18 -17.53
C ALA A 177 -10.85 -39.04 -18.06
N THR A 178 -12.13 -39.05 -17.66
CA THR A 178 -13.08 -38.01 -18.02
C THR A 178 -12.59 -36.63 -17.53
N PRO A 179 -12.45 -35.63 -18.43
CA PRO A 179 -11.85 -34.33 -18.10
C PRO A 179 -12.74 -33.43 -17.24
N LYS A 180 -14.06 -33.61 -17.31
CA LYS A 180 -15.09 -32.83 -16.60
C LYS A 180 -16.26 -33.72 -16.20
N PRO A 181 -16.99 -33.44 -15.10
CA PRO A 181 -18.17 -34.23 -14.71
C PRO A 181 -19.17 -34.40 -15.86
N LYS A 182 -19.82 -35.57 -15.92
CA LYS A 182 -20.77 -35.93 -16.99
C LYS A 182 -21.91 -34.91 -17.13
N THR A 183 -22.40 -34.40 -16.01
CA THR A 183 -23.33 -33.28 -15.94
C THR A 183 -23.00 -32.47 -14.70
N ARG A 184 -22.89 -31.15 -14.87
CA ARG A 184 -22.68 -30.19 -13.79
C ARG A 184 -23.68 -29.06 -13.97
N VAL A 185 -24.52 -28.86 -12.97
CA VAL A 185 -25.37 -27.67 -12.87
C VAL A 185 -24.55 -26.63 -12.13
N VAL A 186 -24.38 -25.46 -12.73
CA VAL A 186 -23.67 -24.32 -12.10
C VAL A 186 -24.65 -23.62 -11.17
N ASP A 187 -24.17 -23.17 -10.02
CA ASP A 187 -25.01 -22.41 -9.08
C ASP A 187 -25.58 -21.15 -9.74
N ASP A 188 -26.85 -20.87 -9.45
CA ASP A 188 -27.56 -19.74 -10.02
C ASP A 188 -27.00 -18.41 -9.51
N PHE A 189 -26.79 -17.46 -10.43
CA PHE A 189 -26.38 -16.10 -10.09
C PHE A 189 -27.58 -15.14 -10.13
N ASP A 190 -28.12 -14.81 -8.96
CA ASP A 190 -29.31 -13.96 -8.82
C ASP A 190 -28.98 -12.50 -8.54
N LEU A 191 -29.78 -11.60 -9.12
CA LEU A 191 -29.78 -10.16 -8.84
C LEU A 191 -31.20 -9.63 -8.77
N ASN A 192 -31.58 -9.04 -7.64
CA ASN A 192 -32.86 -8.37 -7.50
C ASN A 192 -32.83 -6.99 -8.18
N ILE A 193 -33.70 -6.78 -9.17
CA ILE A 193 -33.81 -5.52 -9.93
C ILE A 193 -35.11 -4.75 -9.65
N SER A 194 -35.89 -5.18 -8.65
CA SER A 194 -37.19 -4.57 -8.32
C SER A 194 -37.05 -3.07 -8.05
N TRP A 195 -36.02 -2.68 -7.29
CA TRP A 195 -35.77 -1.28 -6.98
C TRP A 195 -35.53 -0.42 -8.23
N MET A 196 -34.80 -0.93 -9.23
CA MET A 196 -34.60 -0.23 -10.50
C MET A 196 -35.93 -0.05 -11.24
N LEU A 197 -36.77 -1.10 -11.28
CA LEU A 197 -38.06 -1.08 -11.97
C LEU A 197 -39.08 -0.16 -11.28
N ASP A 198 -39.03 -0.07 -9.96
CA ASP A 198 -39.86 0.83 -9.15
C ASP A 198 -39.52 2.30 -9.41
N ASN A 199 -38.29 2.60 -9.84
CA ASN A 199 -37.86 3.94 -10.24
C ASN A 199 -38.14 4.25 -11.72
N LEU A 200 -38.93 3.43 -12.42
CA LEU A 200 -39.40 3.71 -13.78
C LEU A 200 -40.83 4.25 -13.77
N ASN A 201 -41.12 5.24 -14.61
CA ASN A 201 -42.48 5.68 -14.89
C ASN A 201 -43.18 4.74 -15.91
N ASN A 202 -44.44 5.03 -16.23
CA ASN A 202 -45.22 4.21 -17.18
C ASN A 202 -44.68 4.22 -18.61
N ASP A 203 -43.88 5.24 -18.96
CA ASP A 203 -43.22 5.38 -20.26
C ASP A 203 -41.80 4.76 -20.25
N LEU A 204 -41.46 3.99 -19.21
CA LEU A 204 -40.15 3.37 -18.98
C LEU A 204 -38.98 4.35 -18.84
N GLN A 205 -39.27 5.60 -18.48
CA GLN A 205 -38.26 6.61 -18.15
C GLN A 205 -37.94 6.59 -16.66
N THR A 206 -36.70 6.90 -16.30
CA THR A 206 -36.25 6.97 -14.92
C THR A 206 -36.84 8.17 -14.19
N ASN A 207 -37.28 7.98 -12.95
CA ASN A 207 -37.96 8.99 -12.14
C ASN A 207 -37.58 8.88 -10.65
N PHE A 208 -36.29 8.71 -10.38
CA PHE A 208 -35.73 8.78 -9.03
C PHE A 208 -35.73 10.23 -8.52
N HIS A 209 -36.10 10.41 -7.24
CA HIS A 209 -36.13 11.71 -6.56
C HIS A 209 -35.70 11.53 -5.09
N ILE A 210 -35.04 12.54 -4.52
CA ILE A 210 -34.59 12.51 -3.12
C ILE A 210 -35.63 13.22 -2.25
N ASP A 211 -36.21 12.52 -1.26
CA ASP A 211 -37.10 13.18 -0.31
C ASP A 211 -36.30 13.99 0.72
N ARG A 212 -36.23 15.31 0.49
CA ARG A 212 -35.52 16.25 1.36
C ARG A 212 -36.22 16.51 2.69
N LYS A 213 -37.49 16.11 2.85
CA LYS A 213 -38.27 16.38 4.07
C LYS A 213 -37.96 15.40 5.19
N VAL A 214 -37.30 14.29 4.89
CA VAL A 214 -36.96 13.26 5.88
C VAL A 214 -35.77 13.71 6.74
N LYS A 215 -35.85 13.52 8.06
CA LYS A 215 -34.78 13.92 9.01
C LYS A 215 -33.43 13.22 8.78
N SER A 216 -33.42 12.05 8.14
CA SER A 216 -32.21 11.30 7.77
C SER A 216 -31.52 11.86 6.52
N CYS A 217 -32.11 12.83 5.83
CA CYS A 217 -31.51 13.49 4.68
C CYS A 217 -30.55 14.59 5.14
N HIS A 218 -29.25 14.29 5.17
CA HIS A 218 -28.22 15.23 5.62
C HIS A 218 -27.60 16.03 4.48
N THR A 219 -27.17 15.33 3.42
CA THR A 219 -26.56 15.93 2.22
C THR A 219 -27.08 15.22 0.96
N PRO A 220 -26.85 15.78 -0.25
CA PRO A 220 -27.19 15.10 -1.50
C PRO A 220 -26.60 13.69 -1.62
N ARG A 221 -25.43 13.42 -1.01
CA ARG A 221 -24.83 12.08 -0.94
C ARG A 221 -25.30 11.27 0.28
N ARG A 222 -25.49 11.91 1.43
CA ARG A 222 -25.81 11.28 2.72
C ARG A 222 -27.31 11.36 3.02
N ASN A 223 -28.08 10.47 2.40
CA ASN A 223 -29.50 10.30 2.62
C ASN A 223 -29.94 8.85 2.32
N ASP A 224 -31.11 8.44 2.82
CA ASP A 224 -31.57 7.06 2.72
C ASP A 224 -31.88 6.62 1.27
N ASP A 225 -32.31 7.53 0.40
CA ASP A 225 -32.68 7.19 -0.98
C ASP A 225 -31.45 6.91 -1.85
N ILE A 226 -30.41 7.73 -1.70
CA ILE A 226 -29.11 7.47 -2.31
C ILE A 226 -28.44 6.24 -1.69
N GLU A 227 -28.59 6.00 -0.39
CA GLU A 227 -28.07 4.78 0.24
C GLU A 227 -28.71 3.51 -0.35
N LYS A 228 -30.03 3.52 -0.63
CA LYS A 228 -30.69 2.43 -1.36
C LYS A 228 -30.12 2.27 -2.77
N ALA A 229 -29.87 3.38 -3.48
CA ALA A 229 -29.25 3.35 -4.80
C ALA A 229 -27.85 2.72 -4.74
N PHE A 230 -27.00 3.11 -3.79
CA PHE A 230 -25.68 2.51 -3.59
C PHE A 230 -25.75 0.99 -3.35
N ARG A 231 -26.65 0.53 -2.48
CA ARG A 231 -26.84 -0.91 -2.23
C ARG A 231 -27.26 -1.67 -3.48
N PHE A 232 -28.13 -1.07 -4.30
CA PHE A 232 -28.52 -1.65 -5.58
C PHE A 232 -27.33 -1.74 -6.56
N PHE A 233 -26.59 -0.65 -6.76
CA PHE A 233 -25.41 -0.65 -7.64
C PHE A 233 -24.30 -1.59 -7.14
N GLU A 234 -24.11 -1.74 -5.82
CA GLU A 234 -23.18 -2.71 -5.25
C GLU A 234 -23.61 -4.15 -5.55
N SER A 235 -24.89 -4.46 -5.34
CA SER A 235 -25.46 -5.77 -5.69
C SER A 235 -25.31 -6.07 -7.18
N TRP A 236 -25.51 -5.04 -8.03
CA TRP A 236 -25.33 -5.14 -9.48
C TRP A 236 -23.88 -5.45 -9.86
N VAL A 237 -22.91 -4.71 -9.29
CA VAL A 237 -21.48 -4.92 -9.56
C VAL A 237 -21.02 -6.30 -9.11
N ASP A 238 -21.48 -6.75 -7.94
CA ASP A 238 -21.16 -8.09 -7.44
C ASP A 238 -21.72 -9.17 -8.37
N TRP A 239 -22.98 -9.04 -8.81
CA TRP A 239 -23.60 -9.96 -9.76
C TRP A 239 -22.89 -9.96 -11.11
N ALA A 240 -22.66 -8.79 -11.71
CA ALA A 240 -21.96 -8.64 -12.98
C ALA A 240 -20.55 -9.23 -12.90
N GLY A 241 -19.83 -8.99 -11.80
CA GLY A 241 -18.52 -9.57 -11.54
C GLY A 241 -18.53 -11.09 -11.49
N ARG A 242 -19.52 -11.70 -10.82
CA ARG A 242 -19.68 -13.17 -10.75
C ARG A 242 -19.98 -13.78 -12.12
N VAL A 243 -20.92 -13.18 -12.88
CA VAL A 243 -21.26 -13.63 -14.24
C VAL A 243 -20.04 -13.52 -15.15
N ARG A 244 -19.32 -12.40 -15.13
CA ARG A 244 -18.09 -12.23 -15.90
C ARG A 244 -17.00 -13.24 -15.52
N ALA A 245 -16.80 -13.48 -14.24
CA ALA A 245 -15.84 -14.46 -13.74
C ALA A 245 -16.20 -15.89 -14.20
N TYR A 246 -17.49 -16.24 -14.23
CA TYR A 246 -17.94 -17.52 -14.77
C TYR A 246 -17.48 -17.71 -16.23
N PHE A 247 -17.77 -16.75 -17.11
CA PHE A 247 -17.34 -16.84 -18.51
C PHE A 247 -15.81 -16.82 -18.67
N THR A 248 -15.13 -15.86 -18.05
CA THR A 248 -13.69 -15.64 -18.27
C THR A 248 -12.79 -16.65 -17.58
N GLN A 249 -13.13 -17.08 -16.36
CA GLN A 249 -12.30 -17.97 -15.56
C GLN A 249 -12.70 -19.45 -15.70
N GLN A 250 -13.97 -19.75 -15.99
CA GLN A 250 -14.43 -21.14 -16.14
C GLN A 250 -14.64 -21.57 -17.59
N LEU A 251 -15.37 -20.79 -18.41
CA LEU A 251 -15.71 -21.21 -19.77
C LEU A 251 -14.60 -20.96 -20.78
N PHE A 252 -14.00 -19.76 -20.76
CA PHE A 252 -13.00 -19.35 -21.75
C PHE A 252 -11.65 -20.05 -21.55
N THR A 253 -11.42 -20.66 -20.38
CA THR A 253 -10.21 -21.44 -20.07
C THR A 253 -10.26 -22.87 -20.58
N ILE A 254 -11.41 -23.35 -21.07
CA ILE A 254 -11.58 -24.73 -21.54
C ILE A 254 -10.84 -24.97 -22.86
N PRO A 255 -10.94 -24.09 -23.88
CA PRO A 255 -10.10 -24.21 -25.05
C PRO A 255 -8.64 -23.85 -24.72
N THR A 256 -7.74 -24.83 -24.76
CA THR A 256 -6.32 -24.66 -24.42
C THR A 256 -5.56 -23.69 -25.34
N LYS A 257 -6.05 -23.47 -26.57
CA LYS A 257 -5.55 -22.48 -27.54
C LYS A 257 -6.67 -21.99 -28.45
N HIS A 258 -7.54 -21.09 -27.96
CA HIS A 258 -8.60 -20.51 -28.79
C HIS A 258 -8.08 -19.50 -29.84
N GLY A 259 -6.88 -18.93 -29.68
CA GLY A 259 -6.31 -17.95 -30.62
C GLY A 259 -7.03 -16.58 -30.65
N LEU A 260 -8.18 -16.46 -29.98
CA LEU A 260 -8.93 -15.22 -29.83
C LEU A 260 -8.21 -14.20 -28.94
N ASP A 261 -8.21 -12.94 -29.36
CA ASP A 261 -7.81 -11.82 -28.52
C ASP A 261 -8.96 -11.42 -27.59
N LEU A 262 -8.98 -12.00 -26.39
CA LEU A 262 -9.98 -11.70 -25.37
C LEU A 262 -9.97 -10.23 -24.92
N LYS A 263 -8.87 -9.49 -25.17
CA LYS A 263 -8.78 -8.06 -24.87
C LYS A 263 -9.72 -7.23 -25.74
N VAL A 264 -10.17 -7.73 -26.89
CA VAL A 264 -11.15 -7.02 -27.73
C VAL A 264 -12.51 -6.95 -27.05
N ALA A 265 -12.87 -7.99 -26.28
CA ALA A 265 -14.10 -8.06 -25.48
C ALA A 265 -13.97 -7.44 -24.09
N THR A 266 -12.83 -6.80 -23.80
CA THR A 266 -12.61 -6.01 -22.59
C THR A 266 -12.14 -4.59 -22.94
N GLY A 267 -12.21 -3.66 -21.99
CA GLY A 267 -11.51 -2.37 -22.05
C GLY A 267 -12.33 -1.10 -22.33
N THR A 268 -11.79 0.00 -21.76
CA THR A 268 -12.42 1.23 -21.22
C THR A 268 -12.66 2.38 -22.20
N ASN A 269 -13.07 2.12 -23.44
CA ASN A 269 -13.29 3.19 -24.43
C ASN A 269 -14.77 3.41 -24.78
N LEU A 270 -15.67 3.02 -23.89
CA LEU A 270 -17.08 3.29 -24.06
C LEU A 270 -17.43 4.63 -23.43
N PHE A 271 -18.39 5.33 -24.04
CA PHE A 271 -18.88 6.58 -23.48
C PHE A 271 -19.77 6.26 -22.27
N VAL A 272 -19.40 6.78 -21.10
CA VAL A 272 -20.20 6.68 -19.88
C VAL A 272 -21.00 7.98 -19.73
N PRO A 273 -22.34 7.94 -19.77
CA PRO A 273 -23.18 9.15 -19.77
C PRO A 273 -23.31 9.81 -18.38
N VAL A 274 -22.69 9.23 -17.34
CA VAL A 274 -22.80 9.66 -15.95
C VAL A 274 -21.73 10.72 -15.65
N VAL A 275 -22.10 11.99 -15.80
CA VAL A 275 -21.19 13.13 -15.64
C VAL A 275 -21.82 14.26 -14.81
N PRO A 276 -21.09 14.85 -13.84
CA PRO A 276 -21.64 15.89 -12.96
C PRO A 276 -21.52 17.28 -13.60
N LEU A 277 -22.33 17.52 -14.63
CA LEU A 277 -22.31 18.76 -15.42
C LEU A 277 -23.47 19.70 -15.05
N LEU A 278 -23.19 20.99 -15.08
CA LEU A 278 -24.17 22.07 -14.98
C LEU A 278 -24.01 23.04 -16.15
N GLU A 279 -25.11 23.68 -16.55
CA GLU A 279 -25.12 24.68 -17.61
C GLU A 279 -26.05 25.85 -17.25
N LYS A 280 -25.56 27.08 -17.43
CA LYS A 280 -26.40 28.28 -17.38
C LYS A 280 -27.09 28.46 -18.73
N THR A 281 -28.37 28.10 -18.80
CA THR A 281 -29.18 28.18 -20.03
C THR A 281 -29.78 29.56 -20.28
N SER A 282 -29.79 30.46 -19.28
CA SER A 282 -30.23 31.86 -19.42
C SER A 282 -29.58 32.78 -18.38
N GLU A 283 -29.64 34.10 -18.57
CA GLU A 283 -29.18 35.12 -17.59
C GLU A 283 -30.15 35.29 -16.41
N GLU A 284 -31.29 34.58 -16.40
CA GLU A 284 -32.27 34.62 -15.31
C GLU A 284 -31.79 33.81 -14.10
N GLU A 285 -31.80 34.43 -12.91
CA GLU A 285 -31.26 33.87 -11.66
C GLU A 285 -31.99 32.60 -11.16
N ASP A 286 -33.21 32.33 -11.62
CA ASP A 286 -34.07 31.20 -11.17
C ASP A 286 -34.12 30.00 -12.15
N SER A 287 -33.30 29.98 -13.20
CA SER A 287 -33.28 28.86 -14.15
C SER A 287 -32.52 27.63 -13.59
N SER A 288 -33.11 26.43 -13.73
CA SER A 288 -32.46 25.17 -13.35
C SER A 288 -31.12 25.01 -14.09
N LEU A 289 -30.04 24.90 -13.33
CA LEU A 289 -28.69 24.69 -13.87
C LEU A 289 -28.42 23.24 -14.29
N VAL A 290 -29.28 22.32 -13.88
CA VAL A 290 -29.22 20.91 -14.26
C VAL A 290 -29.65 20.75 -15.71
N LEU A 291 -28.92 19.93 -16.46
CA LEU A 291 -29.21 19.65 -17.86
C LEU A 291 -30.62 19.06 -18.02
N PRO A 292 -31.40 19.51 -19.02
CA PRO A 292 -32.73 18.97 -19.28
C PRO A 292 -32.69 17.51 -19.71
N VAL A 293 -33.79 16.79 -19.48
CA VAL A 293 -33.95 15.36 -19.82
C VAL A 293 -33.69 15.07 -21.30
N GLY A 294 -33.97 16.03 -22.19
CA GLY A 294 -33.68 15.91 -23.61
C GLY A 294 -32.20 15.65 -23.92
N ASP A 295 -31.29 16.19 -23.12
CA ASP A 295 -29.84 15.99 -23.31
C ASP A 295 -29.37 14.65 -22.79
N ILE A 296 -30.01 14.17 -21.72
CA ILE A 296 -29.78 12.82 -21.19
C ILE A 296 -30.03 11.80 -22.31
N ASN A 297 -31.12 11.96 -23.06
CA ASN A 297 -31.41 11.07 -24.18
C ASN A 297 -30.29 11.09 -25.24
N GLN A 298 -29.72 12.25 -25.55
CA GLN A 298 -28.59 12.33 -26.49
C GLN A 298 -27.33 11.62 -25.96
N PHE A 299 -27.06 11.73 -24.65
CA PHE A 299 -25.95 11.02 -24.02
C PHE A 299 -26.17 9.50 -24.02
N LEU A 300 -27.40 9.08 -23.77
CA LEU A 300 -27.80 7.67 -23.82
C LEU A 300 -27.73 7.12 -25.24
N ASP A 301 -28.10 7.90 -26.25
CA ASP A 301 -27.99 7.52 -27.66
C ASP A 301 -26.52 7.35 -28.08
N GLU A 302 -25.63 8.26 -27.65
CA GLU A 302 -24.19 8.11 -27.87
C GLU A 302 -23.62 6.88 -27.14
N GLN A 303 -24.08 6.61 -25.91
CA GLN A 303 -23.71 5.38 -25.19
C GLN A 303 -24.13 4.15 -26.01
N LYS A 304 -25.37 4.08 -26.50
CA LYS A 304 -25.86 2.99 -27.36
C LYS A 304 -25.01 2.85 -28.63
N ALA A 305 -24.68 3.97 -29.29
CA ALA A 305 -23.80 3.98 -30.47
C ALA A 305 -22.40 3.43 -30.16
N SER A 306 -21.81 3.83 -29.03
CA SER A 306 -20.49 3.34 -28.61
C SER A 306 -20.49 1.83 -28.31
N LEU A 307 -21.54 1.33 -27.64
CA LEU A 307 -21.75 -0.10 -27.38
C LEU A 307 -21.95 -0.88 -28.69
N ALA A 308 -22.78 -0.37 -29.61
CA ALA A 308 -23.01 -1.00 -30.91
C ALA A 308 -21.72 -1.08 -31.74
N SER A 309 -20.92 0.00 -31.76
CA SER A 309 -19.62 0.03 -32.44
C SER A 309 -18.64 -0.99 -31.86
N LYS A 310 -18.56 -1.09 -30.52
CA LYS A 310 -17.69 -2.07 -29.84
C LYS A 310 -18.17 -3.51 -30.09
N ASN A 311 -19.48 -3.77 -30.05
CA ASN A 311 -20.05 -5.07 -30.40
C ASN A 311 -19.78 -5.45 -31.86
N ALA A 312 -19.81 -4.49 -32.79
CA ALA A 312 -19.44 -4.73 -34.18
C ALA A 312 -17.95 -5.10 -34.32
N ASN A 313 -17.07 -4.54 -33.49
CA ASN A 313 -15.66 -4.93 -33.46
C ASN A 313 -15.45 -6.32 -32.88
N VAL A 314 -16.17 -6.69 -31.81
CA VAL A 314 -16.18 -8.07 -31.29
C VAL A 314 -16.71 -9.05 -32.31
N ALA A 315 -17.78 -8.72 -33.04
CA ALA A 315 -18.32 -9.57 -34.09
C ALA A 315 -17.33 -9.83 -35.24
N LYS A 316 -16.31 -8.98 -35.45
CA LYS A 316 -15.23 -9.22 -36.41
C LYS A 316 -14.12 -10.13 -35.87
N ALA A 317 -13.89 -10.12 -34.56
CA ALA A 317 -12.79 -10.84 -33.91
C ALA A 317 -13.22 -12.22 -33.37
N PHE A 318 -14.50 -12.41 -33.06
CA PHE A 318 -15.04 -13.62 -32.46
C PHE A 318 -15.85 -14.43 -33.49
N PRO A 319 -15.83 -15.78 -33.40
CA PRO A 319 -16.56 -16.64 -34.33
C PRO A 319 -18.07 -16.65 -34.03
N ASP A 320 -18.85 -17.17 -34.97
CA ASP A 320 -20.30 -17.35 -34.83
C ASP A 320 -20.69 -18.67 -34.13
N THR A 321 -19.80 -19.67 -34.15
CA THR A 321 -20.05 -21.03 -33.64
C THR A 321 -18.93 -21.49 -32.70
N GLY A 322 -19.19 -22.54 -31.93
CA GLY A 322 -18.28 -23.07 -30.91
C GLY A 322 -18.67 -22.61 -29.51
N LEU A 323 -17.74 -22.69 -28.55
CA LEU A 323 -17.97 -22.36 -27.15
C LEU A 323 -17.88 -20.86 -26.84
N ILE A 324 -16.93 -20.16 -27.49
CA ILE A 324 -16.69 -18.72 -27.30
C ILE A 324 -17.05 -18.00 -28.59
N THR A 325 -18.08 -17.15 -28.57
CA THR A 325 -18.57 -16.43 -29.75
C THR A 325 -18.77 -14.94 -29.49
N LYS A 326 -19.20 -14.22 -30.52
CA LYS A 326 -19.57 -12.80 -30.42
C LYS A 326 -20.64 -12.52 -29.35
N VAL A 327 -21.48 -13.51 -29.02
CA VAL A 327 -22.52 -13.37 -28.00
C VAL A 327 -21.89 -13.29 -26.61
N GLU A 328 -21.00 -14.22 -26.24
CA GLU A 328 -20.31 -14.17 -24.95
C GLU A 328 -19.41 -12.93 -24.84
N GLY A 329 -18.79 -12.53 -25.95
CA GLY A 329 -18.04 -11.26 -26.02
C GLY A 329 -18.93 -10.04 -25.75
N GLY A 330 -20.14 -10.00 -26.30
CA GLY A 330 -21.12 -8.94 -26.04
C GLY A 330 -21.60 -8.90 -24.58
N ILE A 331 -21.80 -10.06 -23.95
CA ILE A 331 -22.11 -10.15 -22.51
C ILE A 331 -20.96 -9.55 -21.69
N GLN A 332 -19.71 -9.89 -22.01
CA GLN A 332 -18.55 -9.33 -21.30
C GLN A 332 -18.51 -7.81 -21.38
N ILE A 333 -18.69 -7.25 -22.57
CA ILE A 333 -18.69 -5.80 -22.78
C ILE A 333 -19.83 -5.14 -22.00
N ALA A 334 -21.05 -5.65 -22.14
CA ALA A 334 -22.22 -5.04 -21.51
C ALA A 334 -22.12 -5.03 -19.98
N LEU A 335 -21.65 -6.13 -19.38
CA LEU A 335 -21.48 -6.24 -17.93
C LEU A 335 -20.28 -5.44 -17.42
N GLU A 336 -19.18 -5.37 -18.17
CA GLU A 336 -18.05 -4.49 -17.83
C GLU A 336 -18.48 -3.02 -17.84
N HIS A 337 -19.18 -2.60 -18.89
CA HIS A 337 -19.71 -1.24 -18.99
C HIS A 337 -20.71 -0.93 -17.87
N ALA A 338 -21.56 -1.88 -17.50
CA ALA A 338 -22.49 -1.71 -16.38
C ALA A 338 -21.78 -1.53 -15.03
N MET A 339 -20.65 -2.22 -14.82
CA MET A 339 -19.81 -2.01 -13.65
C MET A 339 -19.12 -0.64 -13.68
N GLU A 340 -18.67 -0.17 -14.85
CA GLU A 340 -18.12 1.18 -15.00
C GLU A 340 -19.17 2.25 -14.68
N ILE A 341 -20.40 2.13 -15.19
CA ILE A 341 -21.51 3.05 -14.85
C ILE A 341 -21.71 3.15 -13.34
N ALA A 342 -21.67 2.02 -12.61
CA ALA A 342 -21.81 1.99 -11.17
C ALA A 342 -20.66 2.69 -10.42
N LEU A 343 -19.43 2.58 -10.94
CA LEU A 343 -18.26 3.29 -10.41
C LEU A 343 -18.39 4.80 -10.62
N TYR A 344 -18.76 5.24 -11.83
CA TYR A 344 -18.93 6.66 -12.14
C TYR A 344 -20.11 7.28 -11.38
N PHE A 345 -21.17 6.52 -11.15
CA PHE A 345 -22.26 6.90 -10.25
C PHE A 345 -21.73 7.18 -8.83
N ALA A 346 -20.96 6.25 -8.28
CA ALA A 346 -20.40 6.39 -6.95
C ALA A 346 -19.45 7.61 -6.85
N ASP A 347 -18.53 7.74 -7.81
CA ASP A 347 -17.58 8.85 -7.88
C ASP A 347 -18.27 10.19 -8.09
N GLY A 348 -19.32 10.24 -8.92
CA GLY A 348 -20.10 11.46 -9.17
C GLY A 348 -20.83 11.96 -7.92
N LEU A 349 -21.38 11.06 -7.10
CA LEU A 349 -22.02 11.45 -5.85
C LEU A 349 -20.99 11.79 -4.76
N ASN A 350 -19.85 11.09 -4.71
CA ASN A 350 -18.76 11.44 -3.81
C ASN A 350 -18.12 12.79 -4.18
N PHE A 351 -18.05 13.13 -5.46
CA PHE A 351 -17.65 14.45 -5.94
C PHE A 351 -18.55 15.57 -5.41
N ILE A 352 -19.87 15.35 -5.35
CA ILE A 352 -20.79 16.34 -4.76
C ILE A 352 -20.49 16.56 -3.28
N GLU A 353 -20.20 15.50 -2.52
CA GLU A 353 -19.83 15.60 -1.11
C GLU A 353 -18.46 16.28 -0.91
N ASP A 354 -17.47 15.94 -1.74
CA ASP A 354 -16.13 16.55 -1.71
C ASP A 354 -16.19 18.05 -2.07
N MET A 355 -17.03 18.41 -3.04
CA MET A 355 -17.31 19.80 -3.38
C MET A 355 -17.94 20.56 -2.20
N LEU A 356 -18.91 19.96 -1.50
CA LEU A 356 -19.51 20.53 -0.28
C LEU A 356 -18.46 20.73 0.82
N ARG A 357 -17.62 19.73 1.05
CA ARG A 357 -16.53 19.78 2.03
C ARG A 357 -15.52 20.87 1.69
N SER A 358 -15.11 20.96 0.43
CA SER A 358 -14.16 21.97 -0.05
C SER A 358 -14.70 23.40 0.10
N GLN A 359 -15.98 23.60 -0.18
CA GLN A 359 -16.65 24.88 0.03
C GLN A 359 -16.74 25.23 1.52
N LEU A 360 -17.02 24.25 2.38
CA LEU A 360 -17.05 24.45 3.84
C LEU A 360 -15.67 24.84 4.38
N ILE A 361 -14.61 24.14 3.95
CA ILE A 361 -13.23 24.46 4.33
C ILE A 361 -12.85 25.86 3.84
N SER A 362 -13.23 26.21 2.61
CA SER A 362 -12.96 27.55 2.05
C SER A 362 -13.70 28.66 2.82
N ALA A 363 -14.90 28.38 3.32
CA ALA A 363 -15.70 29.34 4.09
C ALA A 363 -15.19 29.52 5.53
N ILE A 364 -14.72 28.45 6.18
CA ILE A 364 -14.23 28.47 7.57
C ILE A 364 -12.75 28.86 7.63
N GLY A 365 -11.95 28.41 6.67
CA GLY A 365 -10.54 28.79 6.46
C GLY A 365 -9.53 27.65 6.65
N LYS A 366 -9.73 26.73 7.61
CA LYS A 366 -8.77 25.65 7.89
C LYS A 366 -9.42 24.43 8.54
N GLU A 367 -9.01 23.24 8.13
CA GLU A 367 -9.28 21.99 8.84
C GLU A 367 -8.25 21.77 9.95
N VAL A 368 -8.71 21.47 11.16
CA VAL A 368 -7.85 21.22 12.33
C VAL A 368 -7.47 19.74 12.35
N GLY A 369 -6.20 19.43 12.08
CA GLY A 369 -5.66 18.08 12.20
C GLY A 369 -5.00 17.81 13.56
N SER A 370 -4.51 16.58 13.77
CA SER A 370 -3.83 16.23 15.02
C SER A 370 -2.61 17.08 15.32
N LYS A 371 -1.86 17.48 14.28
CA LYS A 371 -0.69 18.36 14.41
C LYS A 371 -1.06 19.74 14.93
N ASP A 372 -2.10 20.35 14.36
CA ASP A 372 -2.60 21.65 14.80
C ASP A 372 -3.04 21.61 16.27
N PHE A 373 -3.70 20.51 16.65
CA PHE A 373 -4.10 20.30 18.04
C PHE A 373 -2.90 20.12 18.97
N ALA A 374 -1.87 19.39 18.56
CA ALA A 374 -0.65 19.24 19.35
C ALA A 374 0.07 20.59 19.56
N GLU A 375 0.20 21.41 18.52
CA GLU A 375 0.77 22.76 18.61
C GLU A 375 -0.07 23.67 19.53
N TYR A 376 -1.39 23.61 19.38
CA TYR A 376 -2.33 24.30 20.27
C TYR A 376 -2.13 23.89 21.74
N MET A 377 -1.99 22.60 22.02
CA MET A 377 -1.77 22.10 23.39
C MET A 377 -0.43 22.54 23.95
N VAL A 378 0.66 22.56 23.17
CA VAL A 378 1.97 23.06 23.63
C VAL A 378 1.88 24.52 24.10
N PHE A 379 1.15 25.37 23.36
CA PHE A 379 0.93 26.77 23.77
C PHE A 379 0.10 26.87 25.06
N HIS A 380 -0.97 26.08 25.18
CA HIS A 380 -1.84 26.13 26.35
C HIS A 380 -1.22 25.51 27.60
N ASN A 381 -0.39 24.49 27.46
CA ASN A 381 0.33 23.86 28.56
C ASN A 381 1.19 24.88 29.33
N ARG A 382 1.72 25.91 28.66
CA ARG A 382 2.46 27.02 29.32
C ARG A 382 1.60 27.85 30.27
N LYS A 383 0.29 27.91 30.03
CA LYS A 383 -0.68 28.60 30.89
C LYS A 383 -1.23 27.69 31.98
N LEU A 384 -1.33 26.39 31.70
CA LEU A 384 -1.94 25.40 32.60
C LEU A 384 -0.96 24.86 33.65
N PHE A 385 0.32 24.70 33.31
CA PHE A 385 1.32 24.09 34.18
C PHE A 385 2.39 25.10 34.60
N ARG A 386 2.91 24.93 35.82
CA ARG A 386 4.16 25.58 36.24
C ARG A 386 5.32 25.04 35.40
N ASP A 387 6.36 25.83 35.22
CA ASP A 387 7.52 25.48 34.36
C ASP A 387 8.12 24.10 34.66
N LEU A 388 8.14 23.68 35.93
CA LEU A 388 8.64 22.36 36.36
C LEU A 388 7.80 21.18 35.83
N TYR A 389 6.51 21.39 35.59
CA TYR A 389 5.55 20.34 35.19
C TYR A 389 5.11 20.47 33.73
N GLN A 390 5.59 21.48 33.01
CA GLN A 390 5.28 21.62 31.59
C GLN A 390 5.94 20.46 30.82
N PRO A 391 5.21 19.83 29.86
CA PRO A 391 5.80 18.84 28.97
C PRO A 391 7.03 19.42 28.25
N GLN A 392 8.11 18.64 28.22
CA GLN A 392 9.38 19.02 27.59
C GLN A 392 9.68 18.09 26.42
N GLN A 393 10.50 18.54 25.48
CA GLN A 393 10.95 17.69 24.38
C GLN A 393 11.74 16.50 24.94
N PHE A 394 11.42 15.29 24.49
CA PHE A 394 12.22 14.10 24.78
C PHE A 394 13.52 14.20 23.98
N CYS A 395 14.50 14.91 24.54
CA CYS A 395 15.81 15.13 23.93
C CYS A 395 16.86 15.28 25.04
N TYR A 396 17.63 14.22 25.24
CA TYR A 396 18.65 14.13 26.28
C TYR A 396 20.05 14.17 25.69
N ALA A 397 20.87 15.08 26.18
CA ALA A 397 22.29 15.12 25.85
C ALA A 397 23.04 14.08 26.70
N VAL A 398 23.71 13.13 26.03
CA VAL A 398 24.55 12.14 26.70
C VAL A 398 25.86 12.81 27.08
N ARG A 399 26.06 13.12 28.36
CA ARG A 399 27.26 13.82 28.85
C ARG A 399 27.63 13.43 30.27
N ARG A 400 28.93 13.57 30.56
CA ARG A 400 29.46 13.57 31.93
C ARG A 400 29.21 14.94 32.59
N PRO A 401 29.17 15.03 33.92
CA PRO A 401 29.19 16.31 34.64
C PRO A 401 30.34 17.18 34.13
N ASP A 402 30.09 18.48 33.93
CA ASP A 402 31.07 19.47 33.47
C ASP A 402 31.79 19.19 32.13
N HIS A 403 31.27 18.27 31.32
CA HIS A 403 31.85 17.89 30.02
C HIS A 403 30.93 18.19 28.84
N TYR A 404 31.55 18.29 27.66
CA TYR A 404 30.83 18.42 26.39
C TYR A 404 30.06 17.13 26.06
N PRO A 405 28.85 17.20 25.48
CA PRO A 405 28.05 16.01 25.20
C PRO A 405 28.66 15.12 24.12
N GLU A 406 28.67 13.83 24.41
CA GLU A 406 29.13 12.75 23.52
C GLU A 406 28.09 12.41 22.45
N GLY A 407 26.82 12.69 22.74
CA GLY A 407 25.71 12.42 21.83
C GLY A 407 24.38 12.99 22.31
N VAL A 408 23.32 12.64 21.60
CA VAL A 408 21.94 12.99 21.91
C VAL A 408 21.04 11.78 21.69
N VAL A 409 20.12 11.54 22.61
CA VAL A 409 19.05 10.55 22.50
C VAL A 409 17.71 11.28 22.51
N SER A 410 16.86 11.02 21.53
CA SER A 410 15.56 11.67 21.39
C SER A 410 14.50 10.73 20.84
N ILE A 411 13.23 10.96 21.14
CA ILE A 411 12.11 10.29 20.46
C ILE A 411 11.49 11.33 19.54
N THR A 412 11.38 10.99 18.26
CA THR A 412 10.96 11.91 17.21
C THR A 412 9.70 11.42 16.50
N CYS A 413 8.90 12.38 16.06
CA CYS A 413 7.76 12.22 15.16
C CYS A 413 7.96 13.22 14.02
N GLU A 414 7.97 12.77 12.77
CA GLU A 414 8.24 13.62 11.60
C GLU A 414 9.47 14.54 11.79
N ASP A 415 10.57 13.95 12.28
CA ASP A 415 11.87 14.58 12.55
C ASP A 415 11.90 15.63 13.69
N ASN A 416 10.78 15.83 14.39
CA ASN A 416 10.71 16.71 15.56
C ASN A 416 10.64 15.90 16.85
N ALA A 417 11.39 16.32 17.88
CA ALA A 417 11.35 15.68 19.19
C ALA A 417 9.95 15.84 19.83
N ILE A 418 9.37 14.74 20.29
CA ILE A 418 8.04 14.74 20.90
C ILE A 418 8.05 15.42 22.26
N TYR A 419 6.95 16.05 22.65
CA TYR A 419 6.76 16.61 23.98
C TYR A 419 6.25 15.54 24.94
N THR A 420 6.96 15.32 26.04
CA THR A 420 6.61 14.35 27.07
C THR A 420 6.57 15.01 28.44
N THR A 421 5.66 14.56 29.29
CA THR A 421 5.70 14.91 30.71
C THR A 421 6.76 14.02 31.35
N SER A 422 7.83 14.62 31.86
CA SER A 422 8.94 13.92 32.49
C SER A 422 8.90 14.07 34.00
N ARG A 423 9.11 12.98 34.72
CA ARG A 423 9.36 12.99 36.16
C ARG A 423 10.72 12.36 36.44
N ARG A 424 11.61 13.12 37.09
CA ARG A 424 12.85 12.59 37.65
C ARG A 424 12.54 11.81 38.92
N LEU A 425 13.10 10.61 39.06
CA LEU A 425 13.01 9.82 40.29
C LEU A 425 14.16 10.23 41.21
N GLU A 426 13.85 10.87 42.34
CA GLU A 426 14.84 11.26 43.35
C GLU A 426 15.10 10.08 44.31
N GLY A 427 16.38 9.74 44.53
CA GLY A 427 16.78 8.72 45.51
C GLY A 427 16.59 7.26 45.08
N GLY A 428 16.53 6.96 43.79
CA GLY A 428 16.36 5.58 43.29
C GLY A 428 17.54 4.67 43.67
N ALA A 429 17.22 3.47 44.15
CA ALA A 429 18.17 2.36 44.13
C ALA A 429 18.69 2.17 42.69
N GLY A 430 19.94 1.75 42.52
CA GLY A 430 20.48 1.47 41.19
C GLY A 430 19.61 0.43 40.46
N MET A 431 19.47 0.58 39.15
CA MET A 431 18.68 -0.33 38.33
C MET A 431 19.51 -1.59 38.06
N ARG A 432 19.03 -2.74 38.51
CA ARG A 432 19.71 -4.02 38.37
C ARG A 432 19.27 -4.72 37.10
N PHE A 433 20.22 -5.31 36.40
CA PHE A 433 19.96 -6.19 35.27
C PHE A 433 21.08 -7.20 35.05
N ALA A 434 20.71 -8.41 34.64
CA ALA A 434 21.64 -9.46 34.28
C ALA A 434 22.19 -9.23 32.86
N ILE A 435 23.50 -9.38 32.66
CA ILE A 435 24.10 -9.49 31.31
C ILE A 435 24.11 -10.95 30.86
N ASP A 436 24.38 -11.87 31.77
CA ASP A 436 24.34 -13.31 31.56
C ASP A 436 23.86 -14.02 32.85
N ALA A 437 23.79 -15.36 32.82
CA ALA A 437 23.31 -16.15 33.96
C ALA A 437 24.18 -16.04 35.23
N ALA A 438 25.39 -15.48 35.15
CA ALA A 438 26.34 -15.39 36.24
C ALA A 438 26.65 -13.95 36.67
N THR A 439 26.26 -12.95 35.89
CA THR A 439 26.70 -11.56 36.04
C THR A 439 25.53 -10.59 36.09
N ASP A 440 25.27 -10.07 37.29
CA ASP A 440 24.34 -8.98 37.54
C ASP A 440 25.07 -7.64 37.65
N ILE A 441 24.55 -6.62 36.97
CA ILE A 441 25.06 -5.25 37.05
C ILE A 441 24.02 -4.35 37.69
N CYS A 442 24.50 -3.43 38.53
CA CYS A 442 23.70 -2.34 39.10
C CYS A 442 24.09 -1.02 38.43
N ALA A 443 23.18 -0.46 37.62
CA ALA A 443 23.36 0.82 36.97
C ALA A 443 22.88 1.97 37.85
N HIS A 444 23.80 2.87 38.18
CA HIS A 444 23.51 4.11 38.90
C HIS A 444 23.50 5.29 37.94
N GLY A 445 22.51 6.16 38.05
CA GLY A 445 22.36 7.31 37.17
C GLY A 445 21.05 8.06 37.41
N GLU A 446 20.83 9.12 36.63
CA GLU A 446 19.56 9.83 36.64
C GLU A 446 18.47 8.97 35.98
N GLN A 447 17.36 8.76 36.69
CA GLN A 447 16.23 7.99 36.20
C GLN A 447 15.05 8.93 35.90
N TYR A 448 14.48 8.79 34.71
CA TYR A 448 13.35 9.59 34.25
C TYR A 448 12.22 8.69 33.80
N VAL A 449 11.00 8.99 34.25
CA VAL A 449 9.77 8.39 33.72
C VAL A 449 9.12 9.40 32.79
N HIS A 450 8.83 8.96 31.58
CA HIS A 450 8.21 9.78 30.54
C HIS A 450 6.79 9.31 30.26
N THR A 451 5.88 10.26 30.07
CA THR A 451 4.54 9.99 29.58
C THR A 451 4.28 10.84 28.35
N TRP A 452 3.80 10.21 27.29
CA TRP A 452 3.39 10.86 26.06
C TRP A 452 1.89 10.66 25.86
N VAL A 453 1.19 11.75 25.55
CA VAL A 453 -0.22 11.72 25.17
C VAL A 453 -0.31 12.18 23.73
N ASN A 454 -0.80 11.31 22.86
CA ASN A 454 -1.05 11.64 21.47
C ASN A 454 -2.54 11.79 21.20
N HIS A 455 -2.88 12.69 20.28
CA HIS A 455 -4.25 12.90 19.82
C HIS A 455 -4.35 12.42 18.37
N CYS A 456 -5.41 11.67 18.07
CA CYS A 456 -5.68 11.17 16.73
C CYS A 456 -7.16 11.41 16.42
N PHE A 457 -7.44 12.06 15.29
CA PHE A 457 -8.80 12.13 14.77
C PHE A 457 -9.17 10.82 14.07
N SER A 458 -10.46 10.50 13.95
CA SER A 458 -10.95 9.18 13.50
C SER A 458 -10.45 8.73 12.12
N ASN A 459 -10.03 9.69 11.27
CA ASN A 459 -9.62 9.44 9.89
C ASN A 459 -8.10 9.54 9.71
N GLU A 460 -7.34 9.82 10.77
CA GLU A 460 -5.89 9.93 10.72
C GLU A 460 -5.26 8.65 11.28
N GLN A 461 -4.13 8.25 10.70
CA GLN A 461 -3.30 7.19 11.28
C GLN A 461 -2.33 7.80 12.27
N LEU A 462 -1.99 7.04 13.31
CA LEU A 462 -1.02 7.49 14.30
C LEU A 462 0.33 7.68 13.62
N ALA A 463 0.90 8.87 13.74
CA ALA A 463 2.21 9.16 13.17
C ALA A 463 3.29 8.25 13.79
N PRO A 464 4.19 7.66 12.98
CA PRO A 464 5.19 6.72 13.47
C PRO A 464 6.21 7.44 14.35
N LEU A 465 6.52 6.84 15.51
CA LEU A 465 7.58 7.31 16.38
C LEU A 465 8.91 6.63 16.05
N LYS A 466 10.01 7.36 16.26
CA LYS A 466 11.36 6.82 16.11
C LYS A 466 12.21 7.22 17.31
N LEU A 467 12.89 6.25 17.92
CA LEU A 467 14.00 6.53 18.82
C LEU A 467 15.23 6.87 17.96
N GLN A 468 15.69 8.12 18.09
CA GLN A 468 16.86 8.64 17.41
C GLN A 468 18.01 8.79 18.39
N ALA A 469 19.14 8.18 18.06
CA ALA A 469 20.37 8.25 18.83
C ALA A 469 21.53 8.70 17.95
N ARG A 470 22.10 9.86 18.27
CA ARG A 470 23.19 10.47 17.52
C ARG A 470 24.45 10.52 18.36
N ALA A 471 25.58 10.08 17.82
CA ALA A 471 26.90 10.32 18.40
C ALA A 471 27.55 11.55 17.77
N ARG A 472 28.39 12.25 18.54
CA ARG A 472 29.28 13.27 17.99
C ARG A 472 30.53 12.63 17.40
N GLN A 473 31.31 13.44 16.69
CA GLN A 473 32.62 13.01 16.22
C GLN A 473 33.49 12.59 17.42
N PHE A 474 34.21 11.48 17.30
CA PHE A 474 35.15 10.97 18.31
C PHE A 474 34.50 10.64 19.66
N SER A 475 33.20 10.37 19.65
CA SER A 475 32.41 10.06 20.83
C SER A 475 31.68 8.74 20.62
N SER A 476 31.45 8.00 21.71
CA SER A 476 30.77 6.71 21.67
C SER A 476 30.05 6.44 22.98
N TYR A 477 28.84 5.93 22.89
CA TYR A 477 28.07 5.47 24.05
C TYR A 477 27.19 4.27 23.66
N ILE A 478 26.74 3.52 24.65
CA ILE A 478 25.89 2.35 24.44
C ILE A 478 24.45 2.73 24.78
N ILE A 479 23.52 2.31 23.92
CA ILE A 479 22.09 2.31 24.22
C ILE A 479 21.67 0.86 24.40
N VAL A 480 20.99 0.59 25.50
CA VAL A 480 20.33 -0.68 25.80
C VAL A 480 18.84 -0.43 25.85
N ILE A 481 18.07 -1.21 25.11
CA ILE A 481 16.61 -1.18 25.09
C ILE A 481 16.07 -2.48 25.71
N GLY A 482 14.92 -2.37 26.36
CA GLY A 482 14.31 -3.51 27.03
C GLY A 482 13.05 -3.12 27.79
N THR A 483 12.67 -3.94 28.75
CA THR A 483 11.47 -3.77 29.57
C THR A 483 11.82 -3.46 31.02
N VAL A 484 11.09 -2.53 31.63
CA VAL A 484 11.24 -2.22 33.07
C VAL A 484 10.25 -3.09 33.84
N ILE A 485 10.77 -4.05 34.62
CA ILE A 485 9.96 -5.03 35.36
C ILE A 485 9.48 -4.44 36.69
N SER A 486 10.38 -3.76 37.41
CA SER A 486 10.11 -3.18 38.72
C SER A 486 10.75 -1.79 38.85
N ALA A 487 10.64 -1.17 40.04
CA ALA A 487 11.30 0.10 40.33
C ALA A 487 12.85 0.00 40.33
N ASP A 488 13.40 -1.20 40.47
CA ASP A 488 14.84 -1.46 40.61
C ASP A 488 15.37 -2.55 39.67
N GLU A 489 14.53 -3.07 38.77
CA GLU A 489 14.88 -4.17 37.84
C GLU A 489 14.55 -3.80 36.39
N PHE A 490 15.56 -3.92 35.53
CA PHE A 490 15.48 -3.73 34.08
C PHE A 490 15.83 -5.03 33.37
N ASN A 491 15.10 -5.38 32.32
CA ASN A 491 15.35 -6.56 31.52
C ASN A 491 15.84 -6.13 30.12
N PRO A 492 17.16 -6.18 29.86
CA PRO A 492 17.74 -5.77 28.59
C PRO A 492 17.47 -6.82 27.50
N GLU A 493 16.99 -6.38 26.33
CA GLU A 493 16.74 -7.27 25.19
C GLU A 493 17.77 -7.05 24.08
N HIS A 494 18.06 -5.78 23.78
CA HIS A 494 18.99 -5.41 22.71
C HIS A 494 19.88 -4.25 23.13
N ALA A 495 21.11 -4.24 22.63
CA ALA A 495 22.06 -3.16 22.86
C ALA A 495 22.77 -2.78 21.56
N VAL A 496 23.11 -1.49 21.42
CA VAL A 496 23.84 -0.95 20.29
C VAL A 496 24.88 0.06 20.75
N VAL A 497 26.07 0.00 20.16
CA VAL A 497 27.11 1.02 20.33
C VAL A 497 26.88 2.10 19.27
N VAL A 498 26.69 3.34 19.69
CA VAL A 498 26.53 4.51 18.78
C VAL A 498 27.84 5.29 18.82
N ALA A 499 28.57 5.38 17.70
CA ALA A 499 29.91 5.96 17.67
C ALA A 499 30.13 6.94 16.51
N ASN A 500 31.09 7.86 16.62
CA ASN A 500 31.66 8.62 15.49
C ASN A 500 30.67 9.16 14.43
N LYS A 501 29.77 10.07 14.81
CA LYS A 501 28.75 10.66 13.90
C LYS A 501 27.67 9.68 13.42
N ASP A 502 27.54 8.51 14.02
CA ASP A 502 26.41 7.63 13.79
C ASP A 502 25.09 8.34 14.14
N ASP A 503 24.08 8.06 13.33
CA ASP A 503 22.69 8.46 13.55
C ASP A 503 21.83 7.20 13.44
N VAL A 504 21.52 6.60 14.60
CA VAL A 504 20.75 5.37 14.71
C VAL A 504 19.28 5.73 14.86
N LEU A 505 18.45 5.24 13.94
CA LEU A 505 17.00 5.44 13.93
C LEU A 505 16.29 4.10 14.14
N ILE A 506 15.62 3.95 15.28
CA ILE A 506 14.88 2.75 15.64
C ILE A 506 13.38 3.08 15.59
N PRO A 507 12.60 2.56 14.63
CA PRO A 507 11.16 2.72 14.61
C PRO A 507 10.51 2.12 15.85
N LEU A 508 9.67 2.89 16.54
CA LEU A 508 8.89 2.42 17.68
C LEU A 508 7.52 1.97 17.16
N LEU A 509 7.30 0.65 17.17
CA LEU A 509 6.01 0.06 16.83
C LEU A 509 5.09 0.15 18.04
N LEU A 510 4.02 0.93 17.92
CA LEU A 510 3.10 1.20 19.02
C LEU A 510 1.88 0.28 18.93
N GLU A 511 1.66 -0.53 19.96
CA GLU A 511 0.46 -1.34 20.10
C GLU A 511 -0.53 -0.64 21.04
N GLN A 512 -1.77 -0.45 20.58
CA GLN A 512 -2.82 0.15 21.40
C GLN A 512 -3.50 -0.93 22.25
N ILE A 513 -3.33 -0.83 23.56
CA ILE A 513 -4.04 -1.69 24.51
C ILE A 513 -5.43 -1.10 24.77
N PRO A 514 -6.52 -1.89 24.68
CA PRO A 514 -7.87 -1.38 24.89
C PRO A 514 -8.06 -0.85 26.32
N THR A 515 -8.92 0.16 26.48
CA THR A 515 -9.24 0.73 27.79
C THR A 515 -9.90 -0.30 28.72
N PRO A 516 -9.85 -0.13 30.06
CA PRO A 516 -10.52 -1.03 31.00
C PRO A 516 -11.99 -1.28 30.69
N LYS A 517 -12.71 -0.26 30.21
CA LYS A 517 -14.10 -0.37 29.80
C LYS A 517 -14.25 -1.14 28.49
N ALA A 518 -13.58 -0.73 27.42
CA ALA A 518 -13.70 -1.37 26.11
C ALA A 518 -13.36 -2.86 26.16
N PHE A 519 -12.33 -3.23 26.93
CA PHE A 519 -12.00 -4.65 27.14
C PHE A 519 -13.10 -5.41 27.89
N ARG A 520 -13.70 -4.82 28.94
CA ARG A 520 -14.82 -5.45 29.66
C ARG A 520 -16.00 -5.69 28.73
N ASP A 521 -16.38 -4.68 27.97
CA ASP A 521 -17.49 -4.75 27.00
C ASP A 521 -17.19 -5.82 25.92
N ALA A 522 -15.93 -5.95 25.49
CA ALA A 522 -15.52 -6.95 24.50
C ALA A 522 -15.51 -8.40 25.02
N ILE A 523 -15.22 -8.62 26.31
CA ILE A 523 -15.22 -9.96 26.89
C ILE A 523 -16.58 -10.36 27.49
N GLU A 524 -17.52 -9.43 27.62
CA GLU A 524 -18.82 -9.65 28.27
C GLU A 524 -19.64 -10.75 27.59
N SER A 525 -19.52 -10.88 26.25
CA SER A 525 -20.20 -11.91 25.47
C SER A 525 -19.44 -13.25 25.39
N LEU A 526 -18.24 -13.37 25.98
CA LEU A 526 -17.42 -14.58 25.95
C LEU A 526 -17.78 -15.54 27.09
N SER A 527 -17.46 -16.83 26.94
CA SER A 527 -17.65 -17.81 28.02
C SER A 527 -16.76 -17.50 29.24
N PRO A 528 -17.10 -17.95 30.46
CA PRO A 528 -16.30 -17.69 31.66
C PRO A 528 -14.82 -18.10 31.52
N GLU A 529 -14.54 -19.25 30.91
CA GLU A 529 -13.17 -19.73 30.67
C GLU A 529 -12.39 -18.82 29.71
N GLN A 530 -13.05 -18.33 28.65
CA GLN A 530 -12.46 -17.38 27.70
C GLN A 530 -12.24 -16.01 28.33
N GLN A 531 -13.15 -15.56 29.20
CA GLN A 531 -12.99 -14.32 29.96
C GLN A 531 -11.80 -14.40 30.90
N ASP A 532 -11.63 -15.51 31.61
CA ASP A 532 -10.52 -15.69 32.55
C ASP A 532 -9.17 -15.79 31.83
N PHE A 533 -9.11 -16.48 30.69
CA PHE A 533 -7.95 -16.44 29.81
C PHE A 533 -7.65 -15.02 29.32
N ALA A 534 -8.65 -14.30 28.82
CA ALA A 534 -8.47 -12.94 28.33
C ALA A 534 -8.00 -11.99 29.44
N LYS A 535 -8.53 -12.10 30.67
CA LYS A 535 -8.09 -11.31 31.83
C LYS A 535 -6.64 -11.62 32.21
N ALA A 536 -6.26 -12.90 32.23
CA ALA A 536 -4.88 -13.31 32.51
C ALA A 536 -3.92 -12.80 31.43
N PHE A 537 -4.29 -12.95 30.16
CA PHE A 537 -3.52 -12.45 29.03
C PHE A 537 -3.36 -10.93 29.07
N ARG A 538 -4.44 -10.19 29.41
CA ARG A 538 -4.38 -8.74 29.60
C ARG A 538 -3.47 -8.34 30.75
N GLN A 539 -3.50 -9.06 31.87
CA GLN A 539 -2.61 -8.80 33.00
C GLN A 539 -1.14 -8.94 32.56
N MET A 540 -0.82 -10.02 31.84
CA MET A 540 0.51 -10.23 31.26
C MET A 540 0.90 -9.12 30.28
N GLN A 541 -0.04 -8.69 29.42
CA GLN A 541 0.20 -7.59 28.49
C GLN A 541 0.52 -6.29 29.23
N LEU A 542 -0.15 -6.00 30.35
CA LEU A 542 0.06 -4.79 31.16
C LEU A 542 1.39 -4.82 31.92
N ASP A 543 1.77 -5.98 32.45
CA ASP A 543 2.99 -6.17 33.24
C ASP A 543 4.28 -5.94 32.42
N SER A 544 4.23 -6.04 31.09
CA SER A 544 5.39 -5.87 30.19
C SER A 544 5.35 -4.58 29.34
N THR A 545 4.56 -3.58 29.72
CA THR A 545 4.32 -2.38 28.87
C THR A 545 5.36 -1.28 28.97
N LEU A 546 6.17 -1.25 30.03
CA LEU A 546 7.12 -0.16 30.25
C LEU A 546 8.39 -0.37 29.41
N PHE A 547 8.42 0.29 28.25
CA PHE A 547 9.60 0.39 27.41
C PHE A 547 10.70 1.21 28.13
N GLY A 548 11.85 0.57 28.34
CA GLY A 548 13.01 1.15 29.01
C GLY A 548 14.17 1.43 28.04
N ILE A 549 14.84 2.55 28.26
CA ILE A 549 16.06 2.93 27.55
C ILE A 549 17.14 3.19 28.62
N CYS A 550 18.21 2.42 28.58
CA CYS A 550 19.39 2.61 29.42
C CYS A 550 20.55 3.14 28.56
N VAL A 551 21.16 4.24 28.99
CA VAL A 551 22.28 4.88 28.28
C VAL A 551 23.55 4.72 29.12
N ILE A 552 24.55 4.03 28.57
CA ILE A 552 25.82 3.75 29.25
C ILE A 552 26.94 4.52 28.54
N GLN A 553 27.63 5.37 29.29
CA GLN A 553 28.76 6.16 28.79
C GLN A 553 30.01 5.28 28.77
N ILE A 554 30.71 5.17 27.63
CA ILE A 554 31.81 4.22 27.46
C ILE A 554 33.09 4.68 28.18
N LYS A 555 33.48 5.96 28.06
CA LYS A 555 34.79 6.44 28.56
C LYS A 555 35.01 6.20 30.06
N PRO A 556 34.07 6.54 30.96
CA PRO A 556 34.24 6.25 32.39
C PRO A 556 34.42 4.76 32.69
N GLN A 557 33.73 3.89 31.93
CA GLN A 557 33.83 2.45 32.13
C GLN A 557 35.16 1.91 31.62
N LEU A 558 35.68 2.43 30.50
CA LEU A 558 37.01 2.09 30.01
C LEU A 558 38.12 2.56 30.97
N GLU A 559 37.99 3.75 31.55
CA GLU A 559 38.94 4.26 32.54
C GLU A 559 38.99 3.32 33.76
N ARG A 560 37.83 2.88 34.25
CA ARG A 560 37.74 1.90 35.34
C ARG A 560 38.30 0.53 34.95
N LEU A 561 37.99 0.04 33.76
CA LEU A 561 38.47 -1.25 33.25
C LEU A 561 40.00 -1.29 33.12
N LEU A 562 40.61 -0.17 32.74
CA LEU A 562 42.05 -0.05 32.53
C LEU A 562 42.83 0.40 33.77
N ASN A 563 42.17 0.56 34.92
CA ASN A 563 42.74 1.11 36.16
C ASN A 563 43.34 2.52 35.99
N LEU A 564 42.71 3.35 35.15
CA LEU A 564 43.09 4.74 34.92
C LEU A 564 42.28 5.69 35.84
N PRO A 565 42.89 6.80 36.30
CA PRO A 565 42.14 7.85 36.99
C PRO A 565 41.03 8.43 36.11
N GLU A 566 40.00 8.99 36.74
CA GLU A 566 38.92 9.67 36.02
C GLU A 566 39.45 10.77 35.07
N ASP A 567 38.77 10.92 33.93
CA ASP A 567 39.07 11.85 32.84
C ASP A 567 40.40 11.62 32.11
N SER A 568 41.09 10.50 32.36
CA SER A 568 42.34 10.12 31.70
C SER A 568 42.23 10.08 30.17
N LEU A 569 41.12 9.55 29.65
CA LEU A 569 40.91 9.36 28.21
C LEU A 569 40.26 10.56 27.53
N THR A 570 39.84 11.60 28.27
CA THR A 570 39.11 12.75 27.72
C THR A 570 39.88 13.49 26.62
N LYS A 571 41.21 13.59 26.72
CA LYS A 571 42.07 14.27 25.73
C LYS A 571 42.71 13.30 24.71
N GLU A 572 42.51 12.00 24.88
CA GLU A 572 43.22 10.94 24.16
C GLU A 572 42.32 10.27 23.13
N ILE A 573 41.98 11.02 22.08
CA ILE A 573 41.02 10.61 21.04
C ILE A 573 41.50 9.35 20.31
N GLN A 574 42.73 9.37 19.80
CA GLN A 574 43.28 8.25 19.02
C GLN A 574 43.42 6.99 19.86
N LEU A 575 43.83 7.13 21.13
CA LEU A 575 43.90 6.00 22.06
C LEU A 575 42.52 5.38 22.29
N THR A 576 41.49 6.20 22.49
CA THR A 576 40.12 5.70 22.70
C THR A 576 39.59 4.97 21.48
N GLN A 577 39.87 5.46 20.26
CA GLN A 577 39.49 4.78 19.02
C GLN A 577 40.20 3.43 18.89
N ASN A 578 41.51 3.41 19.12
CA ASN A 578 42.31 2.19 19.05
C ASN A 578 41.83 1.15 20.08
N LEU A 579 41.51 1.59 21.31
CA LEU A 579 40.96 0.71 22.34
C LEU A 579 39.61 0.12 21.93
N MET A 580 38.72 0.93 21.36
CA MET A 580 37.43 0.45 20.87
C MET A 580 37.59 -0.56 19.72
N GLU A 581 38.51 -0.31 18.78
CA GLU A 581 38.83 -1.26 17.69
C GLU A 581 39.35 -2.59 18.28
N LEU A 582 40.30 -2.54 19.22
CA LEU A 582 40.86 -3.73 19.89
C LEU A 582 39.81 -4.54 20.65
N PHE A 583 38.90 -3.89 21.37
CA PHE A 583 37.87 -4.59 22.14
C PHE A 583 36.71 -5.10 21.30
N VAL A 584 36.28 -4.36 20.28
CA VAL A 584 35.09 -4.71 19.48
C VAL A 584 35.46 -5.60 18.29
N GLU A 585 36.46 -5.22 17.49
CA GLU A 585 36.80 -5.95 16.25
C GLU A 585 37.69 -7.17 16.51
N TYR A 586 38.70 -7.00 17.38
CA TYR A 586 39.70 -8.06 17.63
C TYR A 586 39.46 -8.84 18.94
N GLN A 587 38.48 -8.43 19.76
CA GLN A 587 38.10 -9.09 21.02
C GLN A 587 39.28 -9.36 21.97
N ILE A 588 40.21 -8.41 22.06
CA ILE A 588 41.39 -8.53 22.93
C ILE A 588 40.95 -8.44 24.40
N PRO A 589 41.38 -9.36 25.28
CA PRO A 589 41.04 -9.30 26.70
C PRO A 589 41.63 -8.04 27.37
N SER A 590 40.86 -7.44 28.28
CA SER A 590 41.22 -6.19 28.98
C SER A 590 42.49 -6.30 29.82
N ASP A 591 42.79 -7.49 30.35
CA ASP A 591 43.92 -7.73 31.24
C ASP A 591 45.28 -7.47 30.56
N LEU A 592 45.35 -7.61 29.24
CA LEU A 592 46.57 -7.32 28.48
C LEU A 592 46.83 -5.82 28.29
N LEU A 593 45.81 -5.00 28.48
CA LEU A 593 45.83 -3.56 28.23
C LEU A 593 45.72 -2.73 29.52
N SER A 594 45.27 -3.34 30.62
CA SER A 594 45.08 -2.68 31.91
C SER A 594 46.42 -2.32 32.56
N TYR A 595 46.41 -1.25 33.35
CA TYR A 595 47.58 -0.83 34.11
C TYR A 595 47.66 -1.62 35.44
N GLU A 596 48.73 -2.39 35.63
CA GLU A 596 48.97 -3.23 36.82
C GLU A 596 49.99 -2.61 37.82
N GLY A 597 50.42 -1.36 37.61
CA GLY A 597 51.45 -0.72 38.43
C GLY A 597 50.91 -0.02 39.70
N SER A 598 51.81 0.61 40.47
CA SER A 598 51.45 1.31 41.72
C SER A 598 50.44 2.44 41.50
N GLU A 599 49.46 2.55 42.40
CA GLU A 599 48.38 3.54 42.37
C GLU A 599 48.86 4.99 42.51
N HIS A 600 50.01 5.24 43.14
CA HIS A 600 50.54 6.57 43.44
C HIS A 600 51.27 7.27 42.28
N LEU A 601 51.37 6.61 41.12
CA LEU A 601 52.06 7.19 39.97
C LEU A 601 51.21 8.28 39.28
N PRO A 602 51.86 9.32 38.70
CA PRO A 602 51.17 10.39 37.97
C PRO A 602 50.29 9.84 36.83
N ARG A 603 49.17 10.52 36.57
CA ARG A 603 48.18 10.18 35.53
C ARG A 603 48.83 9.89 34.17
N ASP A 604 49.73 10.75 33.71
CA ASP A 604 50.32 10.67 32.38
C ASP A 604 51.15 9.38 32.20
N ASN A 605 51.87 8.95 33.24
CA ASN A 605 52.66 7.71 33.20
C ASN A 605 51.76 6.46 33.06
N LYS A 606 50.58 6.48 33.66
CA LYS A 606 49.60 5.38 33.55
C LYS A 606 49.01 5.31 32.14
N VAL A 607 48.68 6.47 31.55
CA VAL A 607 48.17 6.55 30.18
C VAL A 607 49.24 6.13 29.17
N ASP A 608 50.49 6.54 29.36
CA ASP A 608 51.60 6.17 28.47
C ASP A 608 51.90 4.66 28.48
N TYR A 609 51.72 4.00 29.63
CA TYR A 609 51.79 2.54 29.71
C TYR A 609 50.73 1.88 28.81
N VAL A 610 49.47 2.30 28.94
CA VAL A 610 48.37 1.77 28.12
C VAL A 610 48.61 2.05 26.63
N LYS A 611 49.05 3.26 26.26
CA LYS A 611 49.43 3.60 24.88
C LYS A 611 50.49 2.66 24.32
N LYS A 612 51.51 2.33 25.12
CA LYS A 612 52.57 1.41 24.72
C LYS A 612 52.02 0.01 24.46
N GLN A 613 51.16 -0.50 25.33
CA GLN A 613 50.54 -1.83 25.16
C GLN A 613 49.64 -1.87 23.92
N VAL A 614 48.79 -0.86 23.74
CA VAL A 614 47.93 -0.73 22.54
C VAL A 614 48.78 -0.70 21.26
N SER A 615 49.89 0.06 21.25
CA SER A 615 50.78 0.12 20.08
C SER A 615 51.45 -1.23 19.78
N ILE A 616 51.88 -1.98 20.79
CA ILE A 616 52.44 -3.33 20.60
C ILE A 616 51.39 -4.25 19.96
N MET A 617 50.16 -4.24 20.46
CA MET A 617 49.07 -5.06 19.92
C MET A 617 48.73 -4.68 18.48
N GLN A 618 48.59 -3.39 18.17
CA GLN A 618 48.33 -2.92 16.81
C GLN A 618 49.43 -3.31 15.83
N ASN A 619 50.70 -3.18 16.23
CA ASN A 619 51.84 -3.58 15.40
C ASN A 619 51.85 -5.09 15.12
N MET A 620 51.46 -5.91 16.11
CA MET A 620 51.33 -7.35 15.94
C MET A 620 50.19 -7.71 14.98
N ILE A 621 49.03 -7.07 15.12
CA ILE A 621 47.86 -7.25 14.22
C ILE A 621 48.23 -6.84 12.79
N GLN A 622 48.91 -5.70 12.62
CA GLN A 622 49.33 -5.20 11.32
C GLN A 622 50.33 -6.17 10.65
N SER A 623 51.30 -6.69 11.41
CA SER A 623 52.25 -7.71 10.93
C SER A 623 51.55 -9.01 10.50
N ALA A 624 50.49 -9.41 11.20
CA ALA A 624 49.68 -10.58 10.83
C ALA A 624 48.88 -10.34 9.54
N LYS A 625 48.20 -9.19 9.43
CA LYS A 625 47.45 -8.80 8.22
C LYS A 625 48.35 -8.72 6.99
N GLU A 626 49.56 -8.16 7.13
CA GLU A 626 50.53 -8.08 6.03
C GLU A 626 50.99 -9.46 5.55
N LYS A 627 51.18 -10.42 6.46
CA LYS A 627 51.51 -11.81 6.12
C LYS A 627 50.34 -12.52 5.43
N GLU A 628 49.11 -12.30 5.89
CA GLU A 628 47.90 -12.87 5.28
C GLU A 628 47.68 -12.34 3.86
N VAL A 629 47.82 -11.03 3.65
CA VAL A 629 47.75 -10.41 2.31
C VAL A 629 48.86 -10.92 1.39
N ALA A 630 50.07 -11.12 1.91
CA ALA A 630 51.18 -11.68 1.13
C ALA A 630 50.94 -13.15 0.73
N ALA A 631 50.40 -13.97 1.64
CA ALA A 631 50.02 -15.35 1.37
C ALA A 631 48.90 -15.43 0.32
N ALA A 632 47.84 -14.63 0.46
CA ALA A 632 46.74 -14.56 -0.50
C ALA A 632 47.20 -14.09 -1.89
N LYS A 633 48.16 -13.14 -1.97
CA LYS A 633 48.78 -12.72 -3.23
C LYS A 633 49.61 -13.83 -3.87
N GLN A 634 50.33 -14.63 -3.08
CA GLN A 634 51.06 -15.78 -3.58
C GLN A 634 50.11 -16.88 -4.08
N GLU A 635 49.05 -17.21 -3.34
CA GLU A 635 48.04 -18.18 -3.77
C GLU A 635 47.30 -17.74 -5.05
N ALA A 636 46.98 -16.45 -5.19
CA ALA A 636 46.43 -15.89 -6.43
C ALA A 636 47.43 -15.95 -7.60
N GLN A 637 48.74 -15.83 -7.35
CA GLN A 637 49.77 -16.03 -8.38
C GLN A 637 49.93 -17.51 -8.77
N TYR A 638 49.82 -18.44 -7.81
CA TYR A 638 49.88 -19.88 -8.09
C TYR A 638 48.64 -20.38 -8.84
N SER A 639 47.44 -19.85 -8.57
CA SER A 639 46.21 -20.23 -9.28
C SER A 639 46.20 -19.77 -10.74
N VAL A 640 46.79 -18.62 -11.06
CA VAL A 640 47.00 -18.16 -12.45
C VAL A 640 48.05 -19.03 -13.18
N SER A 641 48.96 -19.66 -12.44
CA SER A 641 50.03 -20.50 -13.00
C SER A 641 49.58 -21.94 -13.32
N SER A 642 48.48 -22.43 -12.73
CA SER A 642 48.03 -23.83 -12.89
C SER A 642 47.07 -24.07 -14.07
N PHE A 643 46.73 -23.05 -14.86
CA PHE A 643 45.80 -23.14 -16.01
C PHE A 643 46.45 -22.82 -17.37
N GLY A 644 47.76 -23.03 -17.52
CA GLY A 644 48.49 -22.59 -18.72
C GLY A 644 49.53 -23.56 -19.25
N MET A 645 49.19 -24.83 -19.53
CA MET A 645 49.97 -25.68 -20.45
C MET A 645 49.07 -26.75 -21.14
N ILE A 646 48.39 -26.36 -22.22
CA ILE A 646 48.04 -27.27 -23.33
C ILE A 646 48.62 -26.61 -24.61
N PRO A 647 49.49 -27.28 -25.38
CA PRO A 647 50.08 -26.71 -26.59
C PRO A 647 49.10 -26.79 -27.77
N PRO A 648 49.13 -25.85 -28.73
CA PRO A 648 48.22 -25.86 -29.87
C PRO A 648 48.67 -26.86 -30.95
N PRO A 649 47.76 -27.55 -31.66
CA PRO A 649 48.09 -28.18 -32.93
C PRO A 649 48.05 -27.13 -34.08
N ALA A 650 48.87 -27.39 -35.11
CA ALA A 650 49.10 -26.52 -36.26
C ALA A 650 47.86 -26.25 -37.14
N PRO A 651 47.81 -25.15 -37.92
CA PRO A 651 46.62 -24.76 -38.67
C PRO A 651 46.67 -25.25 -40.13
N TYR A 652 45.70 -26.07 -40.55
CA TYR A 652 45.31 -26.15 -41.96
C TYR A 652 43.79 -26.36 -42.13
N ALA A 653 43.18 -25.32 -42.68
CA ALA A 653 42.08 -25.26 -43.64
C ALA A 653 40.78 -26.08 -43.45
N SER A 654 39.69 -25.30 -43.36
CA SER A 654 38.47 -25.33 -44.19
C SER A 654 37.12 -25.76 -43.57
N SER A 655 36.10 -24.97 -43.97
CA SER A 655 34.63 -25.19 -43.96
C SER A 655 33.77 -24.79 -42.74
N VAL A 656 33.31 -23.53 -42.77
CA VAL A 656 31.92 -23.07 -43.03
C VAL A 656 30.71 -23.70 -42.28
N CYS A 657 30.11 -22.85 -41.41
CA CYS A 657 28.72 -22.67 -40.89
C CYS A 657 27.97 -23.81 -40.14
N TYR A 658 27.29 -23.55 -39.00
CA TYR A 658 25.98 -22.87 -38.87
C TYR A 658 25.72 -22.35 -37.43
N GLY A 659 24.92 -21.27 -37.29
CA GLY A 659 24.05 -21.03 -36.11
C GLY A 659 24.15 -19.68 -35.39
N ALA A 660 23.31 -18.73 -35.79
CA ALA A 660 23.08 -17.38 -35.22
C ALA A 660 22.11 -17.41 -33.98
N PRO A 661 21.64 -16.28 -33.37
CA PRO A 661 22.32 -15.12 -32.73
C PRO A 661 21.62 -14.70 -31.37
N PRO A 662 21.54 -13.43 -30.88
CA PRO A 662 22.01 -12.96 -29.55
C PRO A 662 20.88 -12.16 -28.79
N PRO A 663 21.00 -10.97 -28.10
CA PRO A 663 22.06 -10.22 -27.36
C PRO A 663 21.49 -9.58 -26.00
N PRO A 664 21.89 -8.39 -25.45
CA PRO A 664 23.17 -7.81 -24.98
C PRO A 664 23.05 -7.12 -23.55
N PRO A 665 23.75 -5.99 -23.19
CA PRO A 665 25.10 -5.94 -22.58
C PRO A 665 25.17 -5.00 -21.32
N SER A 666 26.33 -4.90 -20.66
CA SER A 666 26.75 -3.60 -20.09
C SER A 666 28.26 -3.41 -20.18
N CYS A 667 28.62 -2.17 -20.52
CA CYS A 667 29.92 -1.71 -20.98
C CYS A 667 30.78 -1.20 -19.83
N TYR A 668 32.08 -1.54 -19.88
CA TYR A 668 33.13 -0.76 -19.23
C TYR A 668 33.70 0.25 -20.23
N SER A 669 34.10 1.41 -19.74
CA SER A 669 35.29 2.09 -20.26
C SER A 669 36.03 2.77 -19.11
N ALA A 670 37.31 2.42 -19.00
CA ALA A 670 38.30 3.00 -18.10
C ALA A 670 39.01 4.20 -18.77
N PRO A 671 39.63 5.12 -17.99
CA PRO A 671 40.40 6.24 -18.53
C PRO A 671 41.90 5.92 -18.67
N GLN A 672 42.53 6.49 -19.71
CA GLN A 672 43.98 6.55 -19.89
C GLN A 672 44.56 7.85 -19.32
N ALA A 673 45.75 7.74 -18.73
CA ALA A 673 46.59 8.81 -18.22
C ALA A 673 47.75 9.13 -19.19
N PHE A 674 48.20 10.38 -19.23
CA PHE A 674 49.58 10.89 -19.52
C PHE A 674 49.44 12.43 -19.58
N GLY A 675 50.29 13.31 -19.02
CA GLY A 675 51.57 13.20 -18.32
C GLY A 675 51.92 14.57 -17.70
N ALA A 676 52.94 14.58 -16.85
CA ALA A 676 53.35 15.67 -15.96
C ALA A 676 54.04 16.86 -16.65
N PHE A 677 53.89 18.06 -16.07
CA PHE A 677 54.96 19.05 -15.86
C PHE A 677 54.56 19.98 -14.70
N GLY A 678 55.49 20.20 -13.77
CA GLY A 678 55.28 20.94 -12.53
C GLY A 678 55.41 22.46 -12.65
N GLY A 679 55.01 23.15 -11.58
CA GLY A 679 55.22 24.58 -11.39
C GLY A 679 54.22 25.15 -10.38
N GLY A 680 54.68 25.34 -9.14
CA GLY A 680 53.86 25.84 -8.04
C GLY A 680 53.48 27.31 -8.19
N GLY A 681 52.24 27.61 -7.77
CA GLY A 681 51.72 28.95 -7.51
C GLY A 681 50.33 28.80 -6.87
N PRO A 682 49.99 29.56 -5.81
CA PRO A 682 48.70 29.43 -5.12
C PRO A 682 47.54 29.90 -6.02
N PRO A 683 46.36 29.26 -5.94
CA PRO A 683 45.21 29.67 -6.74
C PRO A 683 44.61 31.01 -6.25
N PRO A 684 44.02 31.80 -7.16
CA PRO A 684 43.36 33.07 -6.84
C PRO A 684 42.01 32.86 -6.12
N PRO A 685 41.50 33.86 -5.37
CA PRO A 685 40.21 33.75 -4.69
C PRO A 685 39.04 33.74 -5.69
N PRO A 686 37.94 33.02 -5.38
CA PRO A 686 36.75 32.99 -6.23
C PRO A 686 36.00 34.35 -6.22
N PRO A 687 35.28 34.66 -7.32
CA PRO A 687 34.75 35.99 -7.62
C PRO A 687 33.56 36.37 -6.75
N GLY A 688 33.46 37.68 -6.48
CA GLY A 688 32.49 38.31 -5.60
C GLY A 688 31.04 37.97 -5.93
N ALA A 689 30.35 37.46 -4.91
CA ALA A 689 28.90 37.40 -4.89
C ALA A 689 28.34 38.83 -4.81
N SER A 690 27.48 39.12 -5.78
CA SER A 690 26.60 40.28 -5.87
C SER A 690 25.90 40.60 -4.55
N ALA A 691 25.86 41.90 -4.22
CA ALA A 691 25.15 42.45 -3.08
C ALA A 691 23.65 42.09 -3.08
N PRO A 692 23.04 41.83 -1.91
CA PRO A 692 21.60 41.62 -1.80
C PRO A 692 20.82 42.94 -2.00
N PRO A 693 19.59 42.87 -2.55
CA PRO A 693 18.73 44.05 -2.71
C PRO A 693 18.27 44.63 -1.35
N PRO A 694 17.90 45.92 -1.29
CA PRO A 694 17.52 46.58 -0.05
C PRO A 694 16.16 46.10 0.46
N ALA A 695 16.03 46.05 1.79
CA ALA A 695 14.82 45.65 2.50
C ALA A 695 13.60 46.55 2.15
N PRO A 696 12.40 45.98 1.92
CA PRO A 696 11.18 46.75 1.91
C PRO A 696 10.82 47.22 3.32
N GLY A 697 10.44 48.49 3.40
CA GLY A 697 10.25 49.28 4.63
C GLY A 697 9.20 48.74 5.61
N GLY A 698 9.36 49.19 6.86
CA GLY A 698 8.50 48.86 7.98
C GLY A 698 7.06 49.31 7.79
N CYS A 699 6.13 48.38 8.00
CA CYS A 699 4.77 48.70 8.38
C CYS A 699 4.70 48.87 9.91
N ALA A 700 4.09 49.97 10.34
CA ALA A 700 3.80 50.26 11.74
C ALA A 700 2.88 49.19 12.37
N PRO A 701 3.01 48.90 13.68
CA PRO A 701 2.10 48.00 14.37
C PRO A 701 0.69 48.62 14.51
N PRO A 702 -0.39 47.81 14.47
CA PRO A 702 -1.75 48.28 14.69
C PRO A 702 -1.97 48.70 16.16
N PRO A 703 -2.93 49.61 16.43
CA PRO A 703 -3.23 50.08 17.79
C PRO A 703 -3.83 48.95 18.66
N PRO A 704 -3.63 49.00 19.99
CA PRO A 704 -4.16 47.99 20.89
C PRO A 704 -5.69 48.03 20.97
N ALA A 705 -6.31 46.85 20.95
CA ALA A 705 -7.75 46.67 21.13
C ALA A 705 -8.21 47.07 22.55
N PRO A 706 -9.44 47.57 22.72
CA PRO A 706 -9.95 48.03 24.01
C PRO A 706 -10.13 46.87 25.01
N VAL A 707 -9.75 47.13 26.26
CA VAL A 707 -9.87 46.24 27.41
C VAL A 707 -11.35 45.96 27.68
N SER A 708 -11.78 44.70 27.51
CA SER A 708 -13.11 44.27 27.93
C SER A 708 -13.17 44.08 29.44
N SER A 709 -14.23 44.63 30.02
CA SER A 709 -14.58 44.61 31.44
C SER A 709 -14.69 43.19 32.01
N THR A 710 -14.15 43.00 33.20
CA THR A 710 -14.30 41.81 34.07
C THR A 710 -15.78 41.45 34.32
N PRO A 711 -16.18 40.16 34.30
CA PRO A 711 -17.52 39.74 34.70
C PRO A 711 -17.67 39.75 36.23
N ALA A 712 -18.85 40.15 36.70
CA ALA A 712 -19.22 40.21 38.12
C ALA A 712 -19.34 38.80 38.75
N PRO A 713 -19.11 38.66 40.08
CA PRO A 713 -19.17 37.37 40.76
C PRO A 713 -20.63 36.86 40.92
N PRO A 714 -20.84 35.54 40.97
CA PRO A 714 -22.16 34.94 41.13
C PRO A 714 -22.73 35.10 42.55
N PRO A 715 -24.07 35.10 42.72
CA PRO A 715 -24.72 35.24 44.03
C PRO A 715 -24.57 33.97 44.88
N PRO A 716 -24.64 34.08 46.22
CA PRO A 716 -24.47 32.95 47.12
C PRO A 716 -25.68 32.00 47.07
N ALA A 717 -25.41 30.70 47.15
CA ALA A 717 -26.41 29.64 47.15
C ALA A 717 -27.28 29.66 48.44
N PRO A 718 -28.57 29.29 48.36
CA PRO A 718 -29.45 29.25 49.52
C PRO A 718 -29.10 28.07 50.43
N VAL A 719 -29.16 28.32 51.73
CA VAL A 719 -28.97 27.35 52.80
C VAL A 719 -30.23 26.48 52.92
N SER A 720 -30.07 25.17 52.78
CA SER A 720 -30.98 24.14 53.31
C SER A 720 -30.22 22.86 53.56
#